data_AF-A0A423D4D8-F1
#
_entry.id   AF-A0A423D4D8-F1
#
_cell.length_a   1.000
_cell.length_b   1.000
_cell.length_c   1.000
_cell.angle_alpha   90.00
_cell.angle_beta   90.00
_cell.angle_gamma   90.00
#
_symmetry.space_group_name_H-M   'P 1'
#
loop_
_entity.id
_entity.type
_entity.pdbx_description
1 polymer ?
#
loop_
_entity_poly.entity_id
_entity_poly.type
_entity_poly.pdbx_seq_one_letter_code
_entity_poly.pdbx_strand_id
1 'polypeptide(L)'
;MSCWIHLGIEPTNDPDVIRGAYRALLPQHHPETDPQGFQALREAYEHALRLARDEPGEAAENAEHDDSAPVRNALIEQTMSDFSKLLGDPARRFDPPAWQAFIDGFSGLTLGDQEQVSWHLLYRLMETGPLSHACVQLMARHLGWENEVLRLEDPRQADEFLERISEPDPFDTSLMKHWSMPVQVETLWYARNLDFLYHTRPLFEFESFVSLHTCQPFPDDPAYIQRLLVKLCQAGIGSSSFFALIAEQQRQAPDDIDLLYLLACQASDTGQEELARQCWTRLWREHQHPEAARWLLNLCAKHQPQRLPLLIQALDRLEPVYEWPQDLNDPAQIWGSPSQRPETLTRWFDAARDEQEGIAGEFIKWRLDGKDELPLLAWLLDDQLDRQLQRLYRHAWALHRGDSGLLRQIIAEPLGDDPLDQLIIEGFKYQAEQQLRWLEQSPLALALTAFINSPAAQPQLPEVLQEGPCQTVARDWLRRMRSYPAATLPKLTALIKPANLMPTPFALQLLADLAEAGIELPRPPADDGLWTWHRQNLFMLALVEQPERWLAMVPAQLLASLPYPAEHPFARLQQLLLRLQSQQGNVDGLLGWLDDNDPLQCFLGQRLSTVQQALDSAKLPSNLKLYACLENDPRAFDEDVLGMMVLCAVLYHDPTLNAEQHGSLLRRISTLTCPDDWFEPFRNGLIKGEPVRPPRKVLEEDELINSTLFYSMLDSLKDLARYGRAGVPRAKVLKELQRGKDYPGMDTGIRAAITALLSWSERLLLENSGSQPVPASHLWKLGSRLGRKGYGVQVAVSVLLGPILTLMAGSAIEQIFFGLLFVGVLGSATLRRLHDIGRGIPMMIIFVMLIPFLQFLPLVLLLLPGEPLPNRYGVPPGNQPQDTLEVGLQAALRRLNGQ
;
A
#
# COMPACT_ATOMS: atom_id res chain seq x y z
N MET A 1 -53.38 64.08 -25.29
CA MET A 1 -52.93 64.77 -26.53
C MET A 1 -53.52 64.02 -27.72
N SER A 2 -53.81 64.68 -28.85
CA SER A 2 -54.33 63.96 -30.02
C SER A 2 -53.28 63.02 -30.60
N CYS A 3 -53.70 61.88 -31.16
CA CYS A 3 -52.81 60.89 -31.77
C CYS A 3 -51.85 61.49 -32.83
N TRP A 4 -52.33 62.51 -33.56
CA TRP A 4 -51.55 63.27 -34.55
C TRP A 4 -50.36 64.02 -33.97
N ILE A 5 -50.50 64.60 -32.76
CA ILE A 5 -49.41 65.31 -32.07
C ILE A 5 -48.32 64.34 -31.63
N HIS A 6 -48.69 63.13 -31.19
CA HIS A 6 -47.72 62.09 -30.81
C HIS A 6 -46.95 61.52 -32.00
N LEU A 7 -47.54 61.53 -33.20
CA LEU A 7 -46.89 61.12 -34.45
C LEU A 7 -46.15 62.26 -35.17
N GLY A 8 -46.31 63.52 -34.72
CA GLY A 8 -45.68 64.69 -35.32
C GLY A 8 -46.20 65.06 -36.71
N ILE A 9 -47.43 64.65 -37.06
CA ILE A 9 -48.06 64.89 -38.37
C ILE A 9 -49.41 65.59 -38.23
N GLU A 10 -49.87 66.25 -39.30
CA GLU A 10 -51.24 66.75 -39.38
C GLU A 10 -52.26 65.60 -39.59
N PRO A 11 -53.53 65.75 -39.18
CA PRO A 11 -54.56 64.73 -39.40
C PRO A 11 -54.69 64.35 -40.87
N THR A 12 -54.53 63.06 -41.19
CA THR A 12 -54.55 62.56 -42.57
C THR A 12 -55.26 61.21 -42.66
N ASN A 13 -55.87 60.91 -43.80
CA ASN A 13 -56.51 59.64 -44.10
C ASN A 13 -55.61 58.70 -44.92
N ASP A 14 -54.37 59.12 -45.21
CA ASP A 14 -53.40 58.31 -45.93
C ASP A 14 -52.62 57.38 -44.96
N PRO A 15 -52.82 56.05 -45.03
CA PRO A 15 -52.19 55.11 -44.12
C PRO A 15 -50.66 55.02 -44.29
N ASP A 16 -50.11 55.39 -45.45
CA ASP A 16 -48.67 55.31 -45.70
C ASP A 16 -47.92 56.49 -45.09
N VAL A 17 -48.57 57.67 -45.01
CA VAL A 17 -48.06 58.83 -44.26
C VAL A 17 -48.04 58.54 -42.75
N ILE A 18 -49.09 57.87 -42.24
CA ILE A 18 -49.19 57.47 -40.82
C ILE A 18 -48.10 56.45 -40.45
N ARG A 19 -47.87 55.44 -41.31
CA ARG A 19 -46.79 54.44 -41.13
C ARG A 19 -45.40 55.04 -41.25
N GLY A 20 -45.21 55.99 -42.18
CA GLY A 20 -43.95 56.69 -42.35
C GLY A 20 -43.54 57.49 -41.11
N ALA A 21 -44.49 58.21 -40.51
CA ALA A 21 -44.28 58.97 -39.29
C ALA A 21 -43.93 58.08 -38.08
N TYR A 22 -44.64 56.95 -37.92
CA TYR A 22 -44.37 55.97 -36.87
C TYR A 22 -42.96 55.37 -36.98
N ARG A 23 -42.53 55.00 -38.20
CA ARG A 23 -41.17 54.46 -38.45
C ARG A 23 -40.05 55.47 -38.17
N ALA A 24 -40.28 56.75 -38.44
CA ALA A 24 -39.29 57.80 -38.19
C ALA A 24 -39.04 58.05 -36.68
N LEU A 25 -40.05 57.82 -35.83
CA LEU A 25 -39.98 58.04 -34.38
C LEU A 25 -39.55 56.79 -33.59
N LEU A 26 -39.63 55.60 -34.19
CA LEU A 26 -39.28 54.31 -33.58
C LEU A 26 -37.85 54.22 -33.01
N PRO A 27 -36.80 54.78 -33.67
CA PRO A 27 -35.43 54.75 -33.13
C PRO A 27 -35.24 55.59 -31.87
N GLN A 28 -36.10 56.58 -31.63
CA GLN A 28 -36.00 57.49 -30.48
C GLN A 28 -36.72 56.94 -29.23
N HIS A 29 -37.72 56.08 -29.41
CA HIS A 29 -38.47 55.44 -28.33
C HIS A 29 -38.30 53.92 -28.41
N HIS A 30 -37.14 53.41 -27.98
CA HIS A 30 -36.85 51.98 -27.98
C HIS A 30 -37.46 51.29 -26.74
N PRO A 31 -38.10 50.11 -26.87
CA PRO A 31 -38.84 49.46 -25.78
C PRO A 31 -37.99 49.09 -24.55
N GLU A 32 -36.67 48.94 -24.72
CA GLU A 32 -35.76 48.65 -23.60
C GLU A 32 -35.28 49.90 -22.84
N THR A 33 -35.32 51.10 -23.44
CA THR A 33 -34.85 52.35 -22.83
C THR A 33 -35.98 53.32 -22.46
N ASP A 34 -37.11 53.28 -23.15
CA ASP A 34 -38.30 54.10 -22.87
C ASP A 34 -39.61 53.32 -23.15
N PRO A 35 -40.00 52.39 -22.26
CA PRO A 35 -41.17 51.55 -22.47
C PRO A 35 -42.49 52.32 -22.46
N GLN A 36 -42.60 53.39 -21.66
CA GLN A 36 -43.81 54.22 -21.62
C GLN A 36 -43.95 55.10 -22.87
N GLY A 37 -42.85 55.66 -23.38
CA GLY A 37 -42.86 56.41 -24.64
C GLY A 37 -43.16 55.55 -25.86
N PHE A 38 -42.64 54.32 -25.89
CA PHE A 38 -42.94 53.36 -26.95
C PHE A 38 -44.42 52.93 -26.94
N GLN A 39 -45.00 52.70 -25.76
CA GLN A 39 -46.42 52.35 -25.64
C GLN A 39 -47.33 53.51 -26.07
N ALA A 40 -47.03 54.75 -25.66
CA ALA A 40 -47.79 55.93 -26.07
C ALA A 40 -47.70 56.20 -27.58
N LEU A 41 -46.53 55.99 -28.19
CA LEU A 41 -46.33 56.12 -29.64
C LEU A 41 -47.13 55.06 -30.42
N ARG A 42 -47.17 53.82 -29.90
CA ARG A 42 -47.93 52.73 -30.51
C ARG A 42 -49.45 52.93 -30.40
N GLU A 43 -49.94 53.38 -29.24
CA GLU A 43 -51.37 53.71 -29.05
C GLU A 43 -51.81 54.87 -29.96
N ALA A 44 -50.96 55.88 -30.16
CA ALA A 44 -51.23 56.97 -31.08
C ALA A 44 -51.29 56.50 -32.56
N TYR A 45 -50.36 55.64 -32.98
CA TYR A 45 -50.37 55.03 -34.32
C TYR A 45 -51.65 54.22 -34.60
N GLU A 46 -52.05 53.36 -33.66
CA GLU A 46 -53.27 52.56 -33.80
C GLU A 46 -54.54 53.42 -33.82
N HIS A 47 -54.58 54.49 -33.01
CA HIS A 47 -55.71 55.42 -32.99
C HIS A 47 -55.80 56.27 -34.26
N ALA A 48 -54.67 56.68 -34.84
CA ALA A 48 -54.62 57.41 -36.11
C ALA A 48 -55.10 56.55 -37.30
N LEU A 49 -54.73 55.27 -37.33
CA LEU A 49 -55.20 54.33 -38.34
C LEU A 49 -56.70 54.02 -38.24
N ARG A 50 -57.27 54.00 -37.03
CA ARG A 50 -58.73 53.88 -36.86
C ARG A 50 -59.46 55.13 -37.35
N LEU A 51 -58.98 56.32 -37.01
CA LEU A 51 -59.57 57.56 -37.50
C LEU A 51 -59.49 57.70 -39.03
N ALA A 52 -58.40 57.24 -39.66
CA ALA A 52 -58.27 57.20 -41.11
C ALA A 52 -59.23 56.21 -41.79
N ARG A 53 -59.79 55.23 -41.05
CA ARG A 53 -60.76 54.25 -41.55
C ARG A 53 -62.22 54.64 -41.34
N ASP A 54 -62.53 55.53 -40.38
CA ASP A 54 -63.89 55.68 -39.81
C ASP A 54 -64.63 57.01 -40.12
N GLU A 55 -64.24 57.84 -41.10
CA GLU A 55 -65.15 58.92 -41.58
C GLU A 55 -66.06 58.48 -42.75
N PRO A 56 -67.39 58.71 -42.68
CA PRO A 56 -68.38 58.14 -43.58
C PRO A 56 -68.61 59.02 -44.82
N GLY A 57 -68.30 58.48 -46.01
CA GLY A 57 -68.65 59.04 -47.30
C GLY A 57 -69.21 57.95 -48.21
N GLU A 58 -70.50 58.07 -48.50
CA GLU A 58 -71.32 57.13 -49.26
C GLU A 58 -70.84 56.87 -50.71
N ALA A 59 -70.99 55.61 -51.11
CA ALA A 59 -71.42 55.10 -52.42
C ALA A 59 -71.04 55.89 -53.68
N ALA A 60 -70.27 55.27 -54.57
CA ALA A 60 -70.79 54.60 -55.78
C ALA A 60 -69.65 54.22 -56.75
N GLU A 61 -69.92 53.21 -57.56
CA GLU A 61 -69.23 52.88 -58.82
C GLU A 61 -67.87 52.18 -58.71
N ASN A 62 -67.91 50.85 -58.57
CA ASN A 62 -67.61 49.95 -59.70
C ASN A 62 -67.81 48.49 -59.27
N ALA A 63 -69.06 48.05 -59.32
CA ALA A 63 -69.37 46.65 -59.59
C ALA A 63 -69.19 46.44 -61.10
N GLU A 64 -68.05 45.91 -61.51
CA GLU A 64 -67.90 45.24 -62.80
C GLU A 64 -66.69 44.29 -62.74
N HIS A 65 -67.00 42.99 -62.63
CA HIS A 65 -66.16 41.77 -62.68
C HIS A 65 -66.01 40.98 -61.36
N ASP A 66 -67.15 40.48 -60.85
CA ASP A 66 -67.21 39.34 -59.93
C ASP A 66 -67.88 38.13 -60.59
N ASP A 67 -67.31 37.69 -61.72
CA ASP A 67 -67.61 36.37 -62.33
C ASP A 67 -66.50 35.33 -62.01
N SER A 68 -65.50 35.70 -61.20
CA SER A 68 -64.30 34.87 -60.97
C SER A 68 -64.11 34.39 -59.52
N ALA A 69 -64.83 34.89 -58.51
CA ALA A 69 -64.75 34.38 -57.14
C ALA A 69 -65.12 32.89 -56.99
N PRO A 70 -66.21 32.36 -57.59
CA PRO A 70 -66.51 30.93 -57.52
C PRO A 70 -65.51 30.06 -58.30
N VAL A 71 -64.94 30.59 -59.39
CA VAL A 71 -63.90 29.91 -60.19
C VAL A 71 -62.57 29.87 -59.44
N ARG A 72 -62.20 30.94 -58.74
CA ARG A 72 -60.99 31.05 -57.91
C ARG A 72 -61.06 30.10 -56.71
N ASN A 73 -62.20 30.03 -56.02
CA ASN A 73 -62.40 29.06 -54.93
C ASN A 73 -62.33 27.60 -55.44
N ALA A 74 -62.91 27.30 -56.61
CA ALA A 74 -62.81 25.98 -57.22
C ALA A 74 -61.36 25.60 -57.59
N LEU A 75 -60.55 26.56 -58.05
CA LEU A 75 -59.14 26.35 -58.38
C LEU A 75 -58.27 26.09 -57.13
N ILE A 76 -58.54 26.81 -56.03
CA ILE A 76 -57.94 26.57 -54.71
C ILE A 76 -58.31 25.18 -54.21
N GLU A 77 -59.60 24.81 -54.25
CA GLU A 77 -60.08 23.49 -53.87
C GLU A 77 -59.47 22.37 -54.73
N GLN A 78 -59.31 22.59 -56.04
CA GLN A 78 -58.69 21.65 -56.96
C GLN A 78 -57.19 21.47 -56.64
N THR A 79 -56.45 22.56 -56.42
CA THR A 79 -55.03 22.51 -56.06
C THR A 79 -54.82 21.80 -54.72
N MET A 80 -55.68 22.07 -53.73
CA MET A 80 -55.66 21.39 -52.44
C MET A 80 -56.08 19.91 -52.56
N SER A 81 -56.98 19.57 -53.49
CA SER A 81 -57.34 18.18 -53.81
C SER A 81 -56.17 17.43 -54.45
N ASP A 82 -55.49 18.05 -55.40
CA ASP A 82 -54.33 17.46 -56.09
C ASP A 82 -53.13 17.31 -55.15
N PHE A 83 -52.93 18.25 -54.23
CA PHE A 83 -51.98 18.12 -53.13
C PHE A 83 -52.36 17.00 -52.16
N SER A 84 -53.65 16.84 -51.84
CA SER A 84 -54.12 15.71 -51.00
C SER A 84 -53.87 14.37 -51.69
N LYS A 85 -54.06 14.29 -53.02
CA LYS A 85 -53.76 13.08 -53.81
C LYS A 85 -52.27 12.79 -53.85
N LEU A 86 -51.41 13.81 -53.96
CA LEU A 86 -49.96 13.67 -53.88
C LEU A 86 -49.55 13.08 -52.52
N LEU A 87 -50.08 13.65 -51.43
CA LEU A 87 -49.79 13.19 -50.07
C LEU A 87 -50.43 11.82 -49.75
N GLY A 88 -51.55 11.49 -50.38
CA GLY A 88 -52.28 10.24 -50.20
C GLY A 88 -51.74 9.06 -51.03
N ASP A 89 -50.86 9.32 -52.00
CA ASP A 89 -50.24 8.31 -52.85
C ASP A 89 -48.88 7.87 -52.28
N PRO A 90 -48.73 6.63 -51.78
CA PRO A 90 -47.47 6.14 -51.21
C PRO A 90 -46.29 6.22 -52.18
N ALA A 91 -46.54 6.11 -53.49
CA ALA A 91 -45.47 6.12 -54.49
C ALA A 91 -44.97 7.54 -54.81
N ARG A 92 -45.73 8.58 -54.45
CA ARG A 92 -45.43 9.97 -54.80
C ARG A 92 -45.09 10.84 -53.60
N ARG A 93 -45.60 10.50 -52.41
CA ARG A 93 -45.44 11.27 -51.17
C ARG A 93 -43.99 11.55 -50.81
N PHE A 94 -43.06 10.62 -51.06
CA PHE A 94 -41.63 10.75 -50.77
C PHE A 94 -40.75 10.78 -52.03
N ASP A 95 -41.32 11.08 -53.19
CA ASP A 95 -40.62 11.12 -54.47
C ASP A 95 -40.35 12.58 -54.87
N PRO A 96 -39.12 13.10 -54.76
CA PRO A 96 -38.83 14.51 -55.06
C PRO A 96 -39.27 14.96 -56.47
N PRO A 97 -39.11 14.16 -57.54
CA PRO A 97 -39.66 14.46 -58.86
C PRO A 97 -41.19 14.64 -58.89
N ALA A 98 -41.94 13.90 -58.08
CA ALA A 98 -43.40 14.02 -58.03
C ALA A 98 -43.85 15.33 -57.36
N TRP A 99 -43.06 15.81 -56.39
CA TRP A 99 -43.25 17.12 -55.77
C TRP A 99 -42.83 18.24 -56.72
N GLN A 100 -41.73 18.07 -57.45
CA GLN A 100 -41.34 19.03 -58.49
C GLN A 100 -42.42 19.15 -59.58
N ALA A 101 -42.99 18.03 -60.05
CA ALA A 101 -44.08 18.06 -61.03
C ALA A 101 -45.36 18.74 -60.50
N PHE A 102 -45.64 18.62 -59.18
CA PHE A 102 -46.71 19.37 -58.54
C PHE A 102 -46.39 20.87 -58.47
N ILE A 103 -45.15 21.22 -58.10
CA ILE A 103 -44.65 22.61 -58.06
C ILE A 103 -44.73 23.25 -59.45
N ASP A 104 -44.28 22.57 -60.50
CA ASP A 104 -44.32 23.07 -61.88
C ASP A 104 -45.77 23.31 -62.35
N GLY A 105 -46.71 22.45 -61.94
CA GLY A 105 -48.14 22.64 -62.18
C GLY A 105 -48.72 23.83 -61.39
N PHE A 106 -48.24 24.06 -60.18
CA PHE A 106 -48.59 25.19 -59.31
C PHE A 106 -48.03 26.53 -59.83
N SER A 107 -46.85 26.52 -60.46
CA SER A 107 -46.22 27.72 -61.07
C SER A 107 -47.05 28.35 -62.20
N GLY A 108 -48.04 27.63 -62.74
CA GLY A 108 -48.97 28.13 -63.76
C GLY A 108 -50.11 29.03 -63.25
N LEU A 109 -50.24 29.20 -61.93
CA LEU A 109 -51.27 30.05 -61.28
C LEU A 109 -50.87 31.54 -61.26
N THR A 110 -51.84 32.44 -61.05
CA THR A 110 -51.55 33.88 -60.90
C THR A 110 -50.91 34.17 -59.54
N LEU A 111 -50.07 35.22 -59.44
CA LEU A 111 -49.36 35.60 -58.20
C LEU A 111 -50.29 35.75 -56.98
N GLY A 112 -51.48 36.34 -57.16
CA GLY A 112 -52.45 36.52 -56.06
C GLY A 112 -53.11 35.21 -55.61
N ASP A 113 -53.34 34.27 -56.53
CA ASP A 113 -53.89 32.95 -56.19
C ASP A 113 -52.81 32.06 -55.53
N GLN A 114 -51.55 32.22 -55.92
CA GLN A 114 -50.41 31.51 -55.31
C GLN A 114 -50.19 31.91 -53.85
N GLU A 115 -50.24 33.21 -53.52
CA GLU A 115 -50.07 33.70 -52.14
C GLU A 115 -51.19 33.18 -51.22
N GLN A 116 -52.44 33.12 -51.72
CA GLN A 116 -53.57 32.62 -50.96
C GLN A 116 -53.48 31.10 -50.71
N VAL A 117 -53.05 30.30 -51.69
CA VAL A 117 -52.90 28.84 -51.56
C VAL A 117 -51.65 28.45 -50.77
N SER A 118 -50.58 29.24 -50.87
CA SER A 118 -49.27 29.01 -50.23
C SER A 118 -49.41 28.72 -48.73
N TRP A 119 -50.16 29.54 -48.00
CA TRP A 119 -50.37 29.36 -46.56
C TRP A 119 -51.24 28.15 -46.21
N HIS A 120 -52.26 27.86 -47.03
CA HIS A 120 -53.08 26.66 -46.85
C HIS A 120 -52.27 25.37 -47.04
N LEU A 121 -51.29 25.39 -47.95
CA LEU A 121 -50.35 24.29 -48.13
C LEU A 121 -49.40 24.15 -46.93
N LEU A 122 -48.89 25.26 -46.39
CA LEU A 122 -48.03 25.26 -45.21
C LEU A 122 -48.76 24.69 -43.98
N TYR A 123 -49.95 25.18 -43.65
CA TYR A 123 -50.72 24.68 -42.51
C TYR A 123 -51.06 23.19 -42.67
N ARG A 124 -51.46 22.77 -43.89
CA ARG A 124 -51.71 21.36 -44.16
C ARG A 124 -50.47 20.51 -43.97
N LEU A 125 -49.28 21.00 -44.34
CA LEU A 125 -48.02 20.30 -44.09
C LEU A 125 -47.67 20.20 -42.60
N MET A 126 -47.94 21.25 -41.84
CA MET A 126 -47.72 21.26 -40.39
C MET A 126 -48.63 20.26 -39.67
N GLU A 127 -49.86 20.08 -40.18
CA GLU A 127 -50.82 19.09 -39.66
C GLU A 127 -50.57 17.67 -40.17
N THR A 128 -49.79 17.51 -41.24
CA THR A 128 -49.44 16.18 -41.74
C THR A 128 -48.35 15.53 -40.88
N GLY A 129 -48.48 14.23 -40.65
CA GLY A 129 -47.45 13.43 -39.97
C GLY A 129 -46.11 13.40 -40.72
N PRO A 130 -45.17 12.52 -40.32
CA PRO A 130 -43.83 12.43 -40.91
C PRO A 130 -43.80 12.52 -42.45
N LEU A 131 -43.00 13.47 -42.94
CA LEU A 131 -42.80 13.77 -44.35
C LEU A 131 -41.32 13.87 -44.69
N SER A 132 -40.96 13.53 -45.93
CA SER A 132 -39.61 13.78 -46.47
C SER A 132 -39.27 15.27 -46.36
N HIS A 133 -38.24 15.59 -45.58
CA HIS A 133 -37.74 16.96 -45.47
C HIS A 133 -37.26 17.47 -46.83
N ALA A 134 -36.61 16.62 -47.63
CA ALA A 134 -36.17 16.98 -48.97
C ALA A 134 -37.33 17.44 -49.88
N CYS A 135 -38.46 16.71 -49.87
CA CYS A 135 -39.64 17.09 -50.65
C CYS A 135 -40.29 18.38 -50.15
N VAL A 136 -40.39 18.57 -48.83
CA VAL A 136 -40.99 19.78 -48.26
C VAL A 136 -40.08 21.01 -48.49
N GLN A 137 -38.76 20.85 -48.40
CA GLN A 137 -37.79 21.91 -48.71
C GLN A 137 -37.89 22.38 -50.17
N LEU A 138 -38.14 21.48 -51.14
CA LEU A 138 -38.36 21.90 -52.53
C LEU A 138 -39.51 22.89 -52.63
N MET A 139 -40.61 22.62 -51.92
CA MET A 139 -41.78 23.49 -51.91
C MET A 139 -41.53 24.78 -51.10
N ALA A 140 -40.87 24.69 -49.95
CA ALA A 140 -40.52 25.84 -49.11
C ALA A 140 -39.62 26.83 -49.85
N ARG A 141 -38.62 26.34 -50.60
CA ARG A 141 -37.73 27.18 -51.42
C ARG A 141 -38.46 27.82 -52.60
N HIS A 142 -39.33 27.08 -53.28
CA HIS A 142 -40.09 27.61 -54.41
C HIS A 142 -41.08 28.70 -53.97
N LEU A 143 -41.73 28.53 -52.81
CA LEU A 143 -42.72 29.48 -52.27
C LEU A 143 -42.09 30.60 -51.42
N GLY A 144 -40.79 30.52 -51.12
CA GLY A 144 -40.08 31.57 -50.38
C GLY A 144 -40.52 31.73 -48.92
N TRP A 145 -41.03 30.68 -48.28
CA TRP A 145 -41.62 30.77 -46.94
C TRP A 145 -40.69 31.38 -45.90
N GLU A 146 -39.38 31.10 -45.95
CA GLU A 146 -38.37 31.67 -45.03
C GLU A 146 -38.34 33.21 -45.00
N ASN A 147 -38.70 33.86 -46.12
CA ASN A 147 -38.73 35.33 -46.21
C ASN A 147 -40.09 35.93 -45.83
N GLU A 148 -41.12 35.11 -45.69
CA GLU A 148 -42.52 35.56 -45.54
C GLU A 148 -43.16 35.15 -44.20
N VAL A 149 -42.51 34.30 -43.39
CA VAL A 149 -43.04 33.81 -42.10
C VAL A 149 -43.40 34.93 -41.12
N LEU A 150 -42.66 36.05 -41.12
CA LEU A 150 -42.95 37.23 -40.28
C LEU A 150 -44.30 37.90 -40.60
N ARG A 151 -44.97 37.54 -41.71
CA ARG A 151 -46.30 38.04 -42.10
C ARG A 151 -47.45 37.22 -41.52
N LEU A 152 -47.17 36.06 -40.92
CA LEU A 152 -48.17 35.17 -40.33
C LEU A 152 -48.69 35.68 -38.99
N GLU A 153 -49.91 35.28 -38.64
CA GLU A 153 -50.51 35.59 -37.33
C GLU A 153 -49.81 34.86 -36.18
N ASP A 154 -49.28 33.65 -36.42
CA ASP A 154 -48.43 32.89 -35.49
C ASP A 154 -47.13 32.43 -36.17
N PRO A 155 -46.06 33.26 -36.14
CA PRO A 155 -44.80 32.94 -36.81
C PRO A 155 -44.04 31.80 -36.14
N ARG A 156 -44.27 31.54 -34.83
CA ARG A 156 -43.43 30.59 -34.06
C ARG A 156 -43.59 29.16 -34.53
N GLN A 157 -44.82 28.71 -34.76
CA GLN A 157 -45.08 27.34 -35.18
C GLN A 157 -44.57 27.07 -36.61
N ALA A 158 -44.65 28.08 -37.47
CA ALA A 158 -44.11 28.03 -38.83
C ALA A 158 -42.57 28.06 -38.82
N ASP A 159 -41.96 28.91 -37.99
CA ASP A 159 -40.50 28.97 -37.80
C ASP A 159 -39.95 27.63 -37.29
N GLU A 160 -40.53 27.06 -36.22
CA GLU A 160 -40.13 25.74 -35.69
C GLU A 160 -40.28 24.62 -36.74
N PHE A 161 -41.32 24.68 -37.56
CA PHE A 161 -41.52 23.73 -38.65
C PHE A 161 -40.45 23.88 -39.74
N LEU A 162 -40.15 25.11 -40.17
CA LEU A 162 -39.13 25.41 -41.17
C LEU A 162 -37.72 25.04 -40.69
N GLU A 163 -37.40 25.32 -39.42
CA GLU A 163 -36.16 24.88 -38.79
C GLU A 163 -36.06 23.35 -38.80
N ARG A 164 -37.12 22.64 -38.40
CA ARG A 164 -37.12 21.17 -38.39
C ARG A 164 -36.92 20.56 -39.77
N ILE A 165 -37.58 21.08 -40.81
CA ILE A 165 -37.41 20.56 -42.17
C ILE A 165 -36.06 20.95 -42.77
N SER A 166 -35.33 21.92 -42.20
CA SER A 166 -33.99 22.30 -42.67
C SER A 166 -32.96 21.20 -42.39
N GLU A 167 -33.20 20.37 -41.39
CA GLU A 167 -32.40 19.20 -41.08
C GLU A 167 -32.53 18.11 -42.17
N PRO A 168 -31.44 17.39 -42.51
CA PRO A 168 -31.50 16.31 -43.49
C PRO A 168 -32.36 15.15 -42.99
N ASP A 169 -33.01 14.44 -43.92
CA ASP A 169 -33.70 13.19 -43.60
C ASP A 169 -32.70 12.12 -43.09
N PRO A 170 -33.14 11.20 -42.22
CA PRO A 170 -32.27 10.17 -41.64
C PRO A 170 -31.71 9.19 -42.69
N PHE A 171 -32.36 9.06 -43.85
CA PHE A 171 -31.96 8.23 -44.99
C PHE A 171 -32.69 8.71 -46.25
N ASP A 172 -32.35 8.15 -47.42
CA ASP A 172 -33.07 8.44 -48.65
C ASP A 172 -34.52 7.91 -48.60
N THR A 173 -35.46 8.83 -48.36
CA THR A 173 -36.89 8.52 -48.23
C THR A 173 -37.52 7.94 -49.51
N SER A 174 -36.90 8.08 -50.67
CA SER A 174 -37.38 7.51 -51.94
C SER A 174 -37.32 5.98 -51.95
N LEU A 175 -36.46 5.36 -51.13
CA LEU A 175 -36.33 3.91 -50.98
C LEU A 175 -37.62 3.24 -50.46
N MET A 176 -38.50 4.02 -49.81
CA MET A 176 -39.76 3.54 -49.28
C MET A 176 -40.94 3.63 -50.28
N LYS A 177 -40.69 4.05 -51.54
CA LYS A 177 -41.74 4.31 -52.55
C LYS A 177 -42.73 3.17 -52.77
N HIS A 178 -42.28 1.93 -52.58
CA HIS A 178 -43.11 0.74 -52.78
C HIS A 178 -43.84 0.25 -51.51
N TRP A 179 -43.63 0.93 -50.38
CA TRP A 179 -44.21 0.54 -49.10
C TRP A 179 -45.61 1.14 -48.92
N SER A 180 -46.39 0.59 -47.98
CA SER A 180 -47.69 1.17 -47.63
C SER A 180 -47.49 2.47 -46.83
N MET A 181 -48.45 3.39 -46.92
CA MET A 181 -48.37 4.68 -46.20
C MET A 181 -48.18 4.53 -44.68
N PRO A 182 -48.87 3.61 -43.96
CA PRO A 182 -48.63 3.43 -42.53
C PRO A 182 -47.18 3.04 -42.23
N VAL A 183 -46.59 2.16 -43.06
CA VAL A 183 -45.22 1.69 -42.89
C VAL A 183 -44.20 2.80 -43.15
N GLN A 184 -44.43 3.61 -44.18
CA GLN A 184 -43.64 4.81 -44.48
C GLN A 184 -43.58 5.79 -43.31
N VAL A 185 -44.75 6.08 -42.73
CA VAL A 185 -44.90 7.01 -41.60
C VAL A 185 -44.20 6.46 -40.35
N GLU A 186 -44.47 5.21 -39.99
CA GLU A 186 -43.88 4.57 -38.80
C GLU A 186 -42.37 4.45 -38.90
N THR A 187 -41.82 4.07 -40.06
CA THR A 187 -40.36 3.92 -40.24
C THR A 187 -39.65 5.26 -40.09
N LEU A 188 -40.17 6.31 -40.74
CA LEU A 188 -39.57 7.64 -40.69
C LEU A 188 -39.70 8.25 -39.29
N TRP A 189 -40.84 8.04 -38.63
CA TRP A 189 -41.02 8.40 -37.23
C TRP A 189 -39.99 7.68 -36.36
N TYR A 190 -39.86 6.36 -36.47
CA TYR A 190 -38.93 5.57 -35.67
C TYR A 190 -37.47 6.02 -35.86
N ALA A 191 -37.03 6.20 -37.12
CA ALA A 191 -35.68 6.65 -37.43
C ALA A 191 -35.38 8.05 -36.86
N ARG A 192 -36.32 8.99 -36.96
CA ARG A 192 -36.15 10.33 -36.38
C ARG A 192 -36.13 10.31 -34.85
N ASN A 193 -36.94 9.46 -34.22
CA ASN A 193 -36.92 9.31 -32.77
C ASN A 193 -35.59 8.70 -32.31
N LEU A 194 -35.04 7.72 -33.04
CA LEU A 194 -33.70 7.19 -32.74
C LEU A 194 -32.64 8.29 -32.77
N ASP A 195 -32.64 9.12 -33.81
CA ASP A 195 -31.69 10.21 -33.97
C ASP A 195 -31.88 11.27 -32.87
N PHE A 196 -33.12 11.67 -32.60
CA PHE A 196 -33.45 12.60 -31.54
C PHE A 196 -32.99 12.09 -30.17
N LEU A 197 -33.33 10.86 -29.80
CA LEU A 197 -32.96 10.26 -28.51
C LEU A 197 -31.45 10.18 -28.37
N TYR A 198 -30.74 9.75 -29.41
CA TYR A 198 -29.29 9.64 -29.38
C TYR A 198 -28.59 11.00 -29.22
N HIS A 199 -29.08 12.05 -29.89
CA HIS A 199 -28.45 13.37 -29.86
C HIS A 199 -28.85 14.23 -28.65
N THR A 200 -30.06 14.05 -28.12
CA THR A 200 -30.64 14.96 -27.12
C THR A 200 -30.88 14.35 -25.75
N ARG A 201 -30.84 13.01 -25.62
CA ARG A 201 -31.15 12.29 -24.38
C ARG A 201 -29.99 11.41 -23.92
N PRO A 202 -29.94 11.03 -22.62
CA PRO A 202 -28.97 10.06 -22.14
C PRO A 202 -29.06 8.70 -22.86
N LEU A 203 -27.94 8.02 -23.05
CA LEU A 203 -27.86 6.78 -23.83
C LEU A 203 -28.75 5.64 -23.29
N PHE A 204 -29.04 5.58 -21.99
CA PHE A 204 -29.94 4.55 -21.44
C PHE A 204 -31.39 4.70 -21.92
N GLU A 205 -31.85 5.92 -22.26
CA GLU A 205 -33.18 6.15 -22.83
C GLU A 205 -33.23 5.69 -24.28
N PHE A 206 -32.14 5.90 -25.03
CA PHE A 206 -31.98 5.38 -26.39
C PHE A 206 -31.98 3.84 -26.39
N GLU A 207 -31.22 3.21 -25.49
CA GLU A 207 -31.20 1.76 -25.29
C GLU A 207 -32.59 1.22 -24.97
N SER A 208 -33.31 1.88 -24.05
CA SER A 208 -34.67 1.50 -23.67
C SER A 208 -35.63 1.53 -24.85
N PHE A 209 -35.51 2.54 -25.72
CA PHE A 209 -36.35 2.69 -26.91
C PHE A 209 -36.04 1.65 -27.99
N VAL A 210 -34.75 1.41 -28.28
CA VAL A 210 -34.32 0.38 -29.24
C VAL A 210 -34.75 -1.03 -28.78
N SER A 211 -34.72 -1.27 -27.47
CA SER A 211 -35.05 -2.58 -26.89
C SER A 211 -36.54 -2.90 -26.86
N LEU A 212 -37.41 -1.96 -27.26
CA LEU A 212 -38.85 -2.22 -27.37
C LEU A 212 -39.12 -3.29 -28.42
N HIS A 213 -39.94 -4.29 -28.06
CA HIS A 213 -40.38 -5.35 -28.98
C HIS A 213 -41.27 -4.79 -30.09
N THR A 214 -40.63 -4.30 -31.15
CA THR A 214 -41.27 -3.69 -32.32
C THR A 214 -40.79 -4.38 -33.59
N CYS A 215 -41.61 -4.31 -34.65
CA CYS A 215 -41.25 -4.82 -35.97
C CYS A 215 -41.29 -3.65 -36.94
N GLN A 216 -40.11 -3.10 -37.26
CA GLN A 216 -39.96 -1.97 -38.18
C GLN A 216 -39.23 -2.44 -39.44
N PRO A 217 -39.68 -2.07 -40.65
CA PRO A 217 -38.95 -2.34 -41.86
C PRO A 217 -37.73 -1.42 -41.96
N PHE A 218 -36.63 -1.96 -42.49
CA PHE A 218 -35.38 -1.24 -42.64
C PHE A 218 -35.19 -0.78 -44.10
N PRO A 219 -34.89 0.50 -44.35
CA PRO A 219 -34.57 0.97 -45.69
C PRO A 219 -33.19 0.42 -46.12
N ASP A 220 -33.06 0.09 -47.39
CA ASP A 220 -31.80 -0.37 -48.00
C ASP A 220 -30.87 0.82 -48.29
N ASP A 221 -30.48 1.53 -47.23
CA ASP A 221 -29.52 2.64 -47.26
C ASP A 221 -28.26 2.25 -46.46
N PRO A 222 -27.14 1.94 -47.13
CA PRO A 222 -25.88 1.60 -46.46
C PRO A 222 -25.38 2.65 -45.48
N ALA A 223 -25.57 3.95 -45.78
CA ALA A 223 -25.09 5.03 -44.92
C ALA A 223 -25.92 5.13 -43.64
N TYR A 224 -27.23 4.92 -43.74
CA TYR A 224 -28.11 4.83 -42.56
C TYR A 224 -27.79 3.63 -41.69
N ILE A 225 -27.62 2.45 -42.31
CA ILE A 225 -27.26 1.22 -41.60
C ILE A 225 -25.94 1.41 -40.84
N GLN A 226 -24.92 2.00 -41.47
CA GLN A 226 -23.64 2.28 -40.83
C GLN A 226 -23.79 3.26 -39.65
N ARG A 227 -24.53 4.38 -39.82
CA ARG A 227 -24.78 5.33 -38.74
C ARG A 227 -25.50 4.68 -37.56
N LEU A 228 -26.53 3.88 -37.83
CA LEU A 228 -27.26 3.17 -36.79
C LEU A 228 -26.36 2.20 -36.05
N LEU A 229 -25.54 1.44 -36.77
CA LEU A 229 -24.62 0.47 -36.21
C LEU A 229 -23.62 1.11 -35.24
N VAL A 230 -23.07 2.27 -35.61
CA VAL A 230 -22.19 3.06 -34.71
C VAL A 230 -22.96 3.49 -33.44
N LYS A 231 -24.19 4.00 -33.59
CA LYS A 231 -25.04 4.41 -32.46
C LYS A 231 -25.34 3.24 -31.52
N LEU A 232 -25.63 2.05 -32.06
CA LEU A 232 -25.88 0.85 -31.28
C LEU A 232 -24.63 0.38 -30.53
N CYS A 233 -23.46 0.39 -31.17
CA CYS A 233 -22.19 0.03 -30.51
C CYS A 233 -21.88 0.98 -29.34
N GLN A 234 -22.09 2.29 -29.53
CA GLN A 234 -21.85 3.27 -28.46
C GLN A 234 -22.87 3.17 -27.32
N ALA A 235 -24.08 2.68 -27.61
CA ALA A 235 -25.09 2.38 -26.61
C ALA A 235 -24.92 0.99 -25.96
N GLY A 236 -23.94 0.19 -26.37
CA GLY A 236 -23.70 -1.16 -25.84
C GLY A 236 -24.76 -2.20 -26.26
N ILE A 237 -25.37 -2.03 -27.43
CA ILE A 237 -26.47 -2.87 -27.92
C ILE A 237 -25.96 -3.87 -28.95
N GLY A 238 -26.00 -5.14 -28.58
CA GLY A 238 -25.60 -6.26 -29.43
C GLY A 238 -26.70 -6.72 -30.38
N SER A 239 -26.35 -6.91 -31.65
CA SER A 239 -27.23 -7.48 -32.68
C SER A 239 -26.51 -8.56 -33.48
N SER A 240 -27.09 -9.76 -33.54
CA SER A 240 -26.51 -10.89 -34.28
C SER A 240 -26.42 -10.62 -35.79
N SER A 241 -27.38 -9.88 -36.34
CA SER A 241 -27.39 -9.49 -37.76
C SER A 241 -26.30 -8.47 -38.09
N PHE A 242 -26.15 -7.43 -37.26
CA PHE A 242 -25.10 -6.43 -37.46
C PHE A 242 -23.71 -6.99 -37.19
N PHE A 243 -23.57 -7.88 -36.20
CA PHE A 243 -22.35 -8.63 -35.97
C PHE A 243 -21.92 -9.41 -37.22
N ALA A 244 -22.83 -10.16 -37.85
CA ALA A 244 -22.52 -10.93 -39.07
C ALA A 244 -22.13 -10.01 -40.24
N LEU A 245 -22.78 -8.85 -40.37
CA LEU A 245 -22.47 -7.84 -41.38
C LEU A 245 -21.05 -7.28 -41.20
N ILE A 246 -20.70 -6.80 -40.00
CA ILE A 246 -19.39 -6.23 -39.71
C ILE A 246 -18.30 -7.30 -39.84
N ALA A 247 -18.56 -8.52 -39.37
CA ALA A 247 -17.60 -9.61 -39.49
C ALA A 247 -17.24 -9.88 -40.96
N GLU A 248 -18.21 -9.80 -41.88
CA GLU A 248 -17.94 -9.92 -43.32
C GLU A 248 -17.16 -8.72 -43.86
N GLN A 249 -17.54 -7.50 -43.48
CA GLN A 249 -16.84 -6.28 -43.90
C GLN A 249 -15.39 -6.27 -43.40
N GLN A 250 -15.14 -6.66 -42.16
CA GLN A 250 -13.81 -6.76 -41.56
C GLN A 250 -12.96 -7.87 -42.23
N ARG A 251 -13.58 -8.97 -42.69
CA ARG A 251 -12.88 -9.97 -43.50
C ARG A 251 -12.42 -9.42 -44.86
N GLN A 252 -13.20 -8.53 -45.45
CA GLN A 252 -12.89 -7.89 -46.73
C GLN A 252 -11.87 -6.75 -46.58
N ALA A 253 -11.87 -6.06 -45.44
CA ALA A 253 -10.96 -4.97 -45.10
C ALA A 253 -10.32 -5.19 -43.71
N PRO A 254 -9.32 -6.10 -43.59
CA PRO A 254 -8.76 -6.51 -42.29
C PRO A 254 -7.90 -5.44 -41.59
N ASP A 255 -7.48 -4.42 -42.33
CA ASP A 255 -6.65 -3.30 -41.86
C ASP A 255 -7.47 -2.06 -41.48
N ASP A 256 -8.80 -2.12 -41.64
CA ASP A 256 -9.70 -1.04 -41.24
C ASP A 256 -9.91 -1.05 -39.72
N ILE A 257 -9.43 0.00 -39.06
CA ILE A 257 -9.45 0.14 -37.60
C ILE A 257 -10.88 0.35 -37.09
N ASP A 258 -11.70 1.11 -37.82
CA ASP A 258 -13.07 1.44 -37.41
C ASP A 258 -13.93 0.18 -37.47
N LEU A 259 -13.76 -0.65 -38.52
CA LEU A 259 -14.44 -1.94 -38.61
C LEU A 259 -13.97 -2.92 -37.52
N LEU A 260 -12.68 -2.95 -37.19
CA LEU A 260 -12.17 -3.77 -36.10
C LEU A 260 -12.74 -3.33 -34.74
N TYR A 261 -12.87 -2.03 -34.50
CA TYR A 261 -13.51 -1.47 -33.32
C TYR A 261 -14.98 -1.85 -33.22
N LEU A 262 -15.76 -1.63 -34.29
CA LEU A 262 -17.18 -1.98 -34.31
C LEU A 262 -17.40 -3.49 -34.14
N LEU A 263 -16.53 -4.33 -34.72
CA LEU A 263 -16.56 -5.78 -34.50
C LEU A 263 -16.29 -6.13 -33.04
N ALA A 264 -15.33 -5.45 -32.39
CA ALA A 264 -15.00 -5.68 -30.98
C ALA A 264 -16.16 -5.31 -30.04
N CYS A 265 -16.84 -4.19 -30.29
CA CYS A 265 -18.04 -3.79 -29.55
C CYS A 265 -19.17 -4.81 -29.74
N GLN A 266 -19.55 -5.12 -30.98
CA GLN A 266 -20.62 -6.08 -31.24
C GLN A 266 -20.30 -7.49 -30.72
N ALA A 267 -19.05 -7.95 -30.83
CA ALA A 267 -18.63 -9.22 -30.24
C ALA A 267 -18.78 -9.22 -28.71
N SER A 268 -18.50 -8.10 -28.06
CA SER A 268 -18.66 -7.94 -26.61
C SER A 268 -20.12 -7.99 -26.19
N ASP A 269 -20.98 -7.23 -26.88
CA ASP A 269 -22.40 -7.07 -26.53
C ASP A 269 -23.24 -8.29 -26.92
N THR A 270 -22.80 -9.07 -27.93
CA THR A 270 -23.46 -10.34 -28.32
C THR A 270 -22.95 -11.56 -27.54
N GLY A 271 -21.98 -11.39 -26.63
CA GLY A 271 -21.45 -12.45 -25.78
C GLY A 271 -20.38 -13.35 -26.44
N GLN A 272 -19.80 -12.93 -27.56
CA GLN A 272 -18.69 -13.60 -28.24
C GLN A 272 -17.33 -13.24 -27.60
N GLU A 273 -17.16 -13.60 -26.32
CA GLU A 273 -16.07 -13.10 -25.46
C GLU A 273 -14.67 -13.38 -26.02
N GLU A 274 -14.43 -14.54 -26.63
CA GLU A 274 -13.13 -14.90 -27.20
C GLU A 274 -12.75 -14.05 -28.41
N LEU A 275 -13.71 -13.81 -29.31
CA LEU A 275 -13.50 -12.95 -30.47
C LEU A 275 -13.31 -11.49 -30.04
N ALA A 276 -14.11 -11.03 -29.08
CA ALA A 276 -13.96 -9.71 -28.48
C ALA A 276 -12.56 -9.56 -27.89
N ARG A 277 -12.08 -10.54 -27.11
CA ARG A 277 -10.72 -10.56 -26.55
C ARG A 277 -9.65 -10.42 -27.63
N GLN A 278 -9.76 -11.15 -28.73
CA GLN A 278 -8.82 -11.07 -29.84
C GLN A 278 -8.82 -9.67 -30.50
N CYS A 279 -10.00 -9.12 -30.78
CA CYS A 279 -10.14 -7.81 -31.40
C CYS A 279 -9.61 -6.69 -30.48
N TRP A 280 -10.01 -6.68 -29.21
CA TRP A 280 -9.53 -5.70 -28.23
C TRP A 280 -8.04 -5.81 -27.98
N THR A 281 -7.48 -7.02 -27.91
CA THR A 281 -6.02 -7.21 -27.78
C THR A 281 -5.29 -6.65 -28.99
N ARG A 282 -5.80 -6.87 -30.21
CA ARG A 282 -5.23 -6.32 -31.45
C ARG A 282 -5.29 -4.79 -31.47
N LEU A 283 -6.47 -4.21 -31.18
CA LEU A 283 -6.66 -2.75 -31.08
C LEU A 283 -5.72 -2.12 -30.06
N TRP A 284 -5.49 -2.78 -28.93
CA TRP A 284 -4.51 -2.32 -27.96
C TRP A 284 -3.08 -2.42 -28.51
N ARG A 285 -2.65 -3.60 -28.99
CA ARG A 285 -1.26 -3.81 -29.44
C ARG A 285 -0.86 -2.89 -30.59
N GLU A 286 -1.71 -2.79 -31.62
CA GLU A 286 -1.41 -2.07 -32.86
C GLU A 286 -1.71 -0.57 -32.75
N HIS A 287 -2.76 -0.18 -32.02
CA HIS A 287 -3.27 1.20 -32.04
C HIS A 287 -3.40 1.86 -30.65
N GLN A 288 -3.13 1.14 -29.57
CA GLN A 288 -3.24 1.65 -28.18
C GLN A 288 -4.62 2.27 -27.89
N HIS A 289 -5.70 1.69 -28.45
CA HIS A 289 -7.05 2.23 -28.32
C HIS A 289 -7.49 2.31 -26.85
N PRO A 290 -7.94 3.47 -26.33
CA PRO A 290 -8.27 3.64 -24.90
C PRO A 290 -9.35 2.69 -24.38
N GLU A 291 -10.39 2.44 -25.17
CA GLU A 291 -11.48 1.53 -24.77
C GLU A 291 -11.01 0.07 -24.70
N ALA A 292 -10.00 -0.30 -25.50
CA ALA A 292 -9.45 -1.65 -25.47
C ALA A 292 -8.81 -1.94 -24.10
N ALA A 293 -8.02 -0.99 -23.57
CA ALA A 293 -7.46 -1.11 -22.22
C ALA A 293 -8.55 -1.25 -21.15
N ARG A 294 -9.60 -0.42 -21.22
CA ARG A 294 -10.71 -0.49 -20.27
C ARG A 294 -11.42 -1.85 -20.32
N TRP A 295 -11.72 -2.34 -21.52
CA TRP A 295 -12.40 -3.62 -21.70
C TRP A 295 -11.54 -4.80 -21.20
N LEU A 296 -10.25 -4.83 -21.55
CA LEU A 296 -9.32 -5.88 -21.12
C LEU A 296 -9.14 -5.90 -19.59
N LEU A 297 -9.09 -4.73 -18.95
CA LEU A 297 -9.04 -4.62 -17.49
C LEU A 297 -10.32 -5.18 -16.84
N ASN A 298 -11.50 -4.84 -17.36
CA ASN A 298 -12.76 -5.36 -16.86
C ASN A 298 -12.87 -6.88 -17.03
N LEU A 299 -12.44 -7.40 -18.18
CA LEU A 299 -12.38 -8.85 -18.43
C LEU A 299 -11.43 -9.54 -17.42
N CYS A 300 -10.26 -8.95 -17.18
CA CYS A 300 -9.29 -9.46 -16.21
C CYS A 300 -9.84 -9.43 -14.78
N ALA A 301 -10.49 -8.34 -14.37
CA ALA A 301 -11.10 -8.21 -13.05
C ALA A 301 -12.16 -9.31 -12.80
N LYS A 302 -12.95 -9.64 -13.83
CA LYS A 302 -14.00 -10.66 -13.75
C LYS A 302 -13.47 -12.09 -13.68
N HIS A 303 -12.50 -12.45 -14.53
CA HIS A 303 -12.07 -13.85 -14.70
C HIS A 303 -10.77 -14.20 -14.00
N GLN A 304 -9.85 -13.24 -13.87
CA GLN A 304 -8.52 -13.44 -13.30
C GLN A 304 -8.11 -12.25 -12.41
N PRO A 305 -8.84 -11.98 -11.31
CA PRO A 305 -8.63 -10.79 -10.47
C PRO A 305 -7.20 -10.67 -9.93
N GLN A 306 -6.53 -11.81 -9.67
CA GLN A 306 -5.16 -11.83 -9.20
C GLN A 306 -4.14 -11.30 -10.23
N ARG A 307 -4.48 -11.21 -11.52
CA ARG A 307 -3.64 -10.62 -12.58
C ARG A 307 -4.00 -9.17 -12.91
N LEU A 308 -5.09 -8.65 -12.37
CA LEU A 308 -5.55 -7.28 -12.64
C LEU A 308 -4.46 -6.24 -12.35
N PRO A 309 -3.73 -6.26 -11.21
CA PRO A 309 -2.66 -5.30 -10.95
C PRO A 309 -1.53 -5.38 -11.97
N LEU A 310 -1.17 -6.59 -12.39
CA LEU A 310 -0.12 -6.83 -13.37
C LEU A 310 -0.51 -6.24 -14.72
N LEU A 311 -1.77 -6.39 -15.13
CA LEU A 311 -2.29 -5.79 -16.35
C LEU A 311 -2.37 -4.26 -16.24
N ILE A 312 -2.84 -3.70 -15.12
CA ILE A 312 -2.84 -2.23 -14.91
C ILE A 312 -1.42 -1.68 -15.10
N GLN A 313 -0.42 -2.33 -14.50
CA GLN A 313 0.97 -1.94 -14.65
C GLN A 313 1.45 -2.12 -16.09
N ALA A 314 1.17 -3.23 -16.76
CA ALA A 314 1.62 -3.49 -18.13
C ALA A 314 1.08 -2.48 -19.15
N LEU A 315 -0.14 -1.98 -18.93
CA LEU A 315 -0.77 -0.96 -19.78
C LEU A 315 -0.24 0.46 -19.52
N ASP A 316 0.64 0.66 -18.53
CA ASP A 316 1.31 1.94 -18.24
C ASP A 316 2.51 2.14 -19.15
N ARG A 317 2.26 2.62 -20.37
CA ARG A 317 3.31 2.84 -21.39
C ARG A 317 3.69 4.31 -21.50
N LEU A 318 4.69 4.77 -20.74
CA LEU A 318 5.25 6.12 -20.89
C LEU A 318 5.87 6.34 -22.26
N GLU A 319 5.95 7.60 -22.69
CA GLU A 319 6.65 7.95 -23.93
C GLU A 319 8.16 7.70 -23.78
N PRO A 320 8.80 7.09 -24.80
CA PRO A 320 10.22 6.76 -24.73
C PRO A 320 11.06 8.03 -24.86
N VAL A 321 12.00 8.21 -23.93
CA VAL A 321 13.00 9.27 -23.97
C VAL A 321 14.31 8.68 -24.49
N TYR A 322 14.91 9.36 -25.48
CA TYR A 322 16.15 8.92 -26.14
C TYR A 322 17.32 9.87 -25.88
N GLU A 323 17.04 11.13 -25.57
CA GLU A 323 18.05 12.17 -25.37
C GLU A 323 17.69 13.01 -24.15
N TRP A 324 18.71 13.43 -23.40
CA TRP A 324 18.61 14.34 -22.27
C TRP A 324 19.42 15.61 -22.55
N PRO A 325 19.00 16.77 -22.02
CA PRO A 325 19.80 17.99 -22.12
C PRO A 325 21.21 17.81 -21.52
N GLN A 326 22.17 18.61 -21.98
CA GLN A 326 23.50 18.65 -21.37
C GLN A 326 23.53 19.41 -20.03
N ASP A 327 22.63 20.40 -19.87
CA ASP A 327 22.50 21.14 -18.62
C ASP A 327 21.77 20.29 -17.57
N LEU A 328 22.46 20.03 -16.45
CA LEU A 328 21.93 19.25 -15.34
C LEU A 328 20.83 19.99 -14.55
N ASN A 329 20.69 21.30 -14.74
CA ASN A 329 19.62 22.10 -14.11
C ASN A 329 18.32 22.10 -14.92
N ASP A 330 18.34 21.58 -16.15
CA ASP A 330 17.16 21.56 -17.01
C ASP A 330 16.07 20.66 -16.40
N PRO A 331 14.81 21.14 -16.25
CA PRO A 331 13.70 20.32 -15.76
C PRO A 331 13.48 19.03 -16.54
N ALA A 332 13.86 19.00 -17.83
CA ALA A 332 13.78 17.80 -18.67
C ALA A 332 14.72 16.67 -18.24
N GLN A 333 15.66 16.91 -17.30
CA GLN A 333 16.46 15.85 -16.68
C GLN A 333 15.62 14.79 -15.94
N ILE A 334 14.40 15.14 -15.54
CA ILE A 334 13.47 14.23 -14.87
C ILE A 334 12.80 13.27 -15.87
N TRP A 335 12.77 13.61 -17.16
CA TRP A 335 12.12 12.79 -18.16
C TRP A 335 12.76 11.41 -18.27
N GLY A 336 11.94 10.39 -18.50
CA GLY A 336 12.37 9.00 -18.55
C GLY A 336 12.63 8.36 -17.19
N SER A 337 12.58 9.12 -16.08
CA SER A 337 12.58 8.51 -14.74
C SER A 337 11.31 7.67 -14.54
N PRO A 338 11.37 6.60 -13.71
CA PRO A 338 10.20 5.79 -13.40
C PRO A 338 9.07 6.66 -12.85
N SER A 339 7.95 6.70 -13.57
CA SER A 339 6.75 7.46 -13.23
C SER A 339 5.51 6.71 -13.70
N GLN A 340 4.33 7.23 -13.40
CA GLN A 340 3.06 6.64 -13.84
C GLN A 340 2.21 7.68 -14.52
N ARG A 341 1.45 7.25 -15.53
CA ARG A 341 0.48 8.13 -16.17
C ARG A 341 -0.71 8.41 -15.23
N PRO A 342 -1.36 9.59 -15.32
CA PRO A 342 -2.55 9.91 -14.55
C PRO A 342 -3.67 8.87 -14.71
N GLU A 343 -3.87 8.34 -15.91
CA GLU A 343 -4.89 7.31 -16.19
C GLU A 343 -4.57 6.00 -15.44
N THR A 344 -3.30 5.65 -15.32
CA THR A 344 -2.84 4.49 -14.55
C THR A 344 -3.13 4.69 -13.06
N LEU A 345 -2.96 5.91 -12.53
CA LEU A 345 -3.33 6.23 -11.15
C LEU A 345 -4.83 6.03 -10.92
N THR A 346 -5.68 6.51 -11.84
CA THR A 346 -7.14 6.27 -11.76
C THR A 346 -7.46 4.78 -11.73
N ARG A 347 -6.82 3.97 -12.58
CA ARG A 347 -6.99 2.51 -12.59
C ARG A 347 -6.60 1.85 -11.26
N TRP A 348 -5.54 2.34 -10.60
CA TRP A 348 -5.16 1.86 -9.26
C TRP A 348 -6.23 2.19 -8.22
N PHE A 349 -6.77 3.40 -8.25
CA PHE A 349 -7.85 3.80 -7.34
C PHE A 349 -9.12 2.99 -7.57
N ASP A 350 -9.51 2.74 -8.82
CA ASP A 350 -10.67 1.92 -9.14
C ASP A 350 -10.46 0.48 -8.66
N ALA A 351 -9.30 -0.12 -8.92
CA ALA A 351 -8.99 -1.48 -8.45
C ALA A 351 -8.93 -1.59 -6.91
N ALA A 352 -8.54 -0.52 -6.21
CA ALA A 352 -8.51 -0.50 -4.74
C ALA A 352 -9.91 -0.45 -4.12
N ARG A 353 -10.92 0.08 -4.83
CA ARG A 353 -12.31 0.12 -4.35
C ARG A 353 -12.97 -1.24 -4.26
N ASP A 354 -12.48 -2.20 -5.06
CA ASP A 354 -13.03 -3.56 -5.12
C ASP A 354 -12.46 -4.49 -4.03
N GLU A 355 -11.69 -3.97 -3.06
CA GLU A 355 -11.10 -4.69 -1.92
C GLU A 355 -10.52 -6.07 -2.29
N GLN A 356 -9.68 -6.10 -3.33
CA GLN A 356 -9.07 -7.34 -3.84
C GLN A 356 -8.35 -8.13 -2.73
N GLU A 357 -8.70 -9.40 -2.54
CA GLU A 357 -8.03 -10.28 -1.58
C GLU A 357 -6.70 -10.85 -2.12
N GLY A 358 -5.81 -11.26 -1.22
CA GLY A 358 -4.55 -11.93 -1.58
C GLY A 358 -3.49 -10.99 -2.16
N ILE A 359 -2.64 -11.52 -3.05
CA ILE A 359 -1.46 -10.81 -3.56
C ILE A 359 -1.85 -9.56 -4.37
N ALA A 360 -2.98 -9.59 -5.09
CA ALA A 360 -3.43 -8.43 -5.84
C ALA A 360 -3.69 -7.21 -4.95
N GLY A 361 -4.38 -7.41 -3.83
CA GLY A 361 -4.64 -6.36 -2.85
C GLY A 361 -3.37 -5.80 -2.24
N GLU A 362 -2.45 -6.66 -1.80
CA GLU A 362 -1.17 -6.24 -1.22
C GLU A 362 -0.30 -5.47 -2.23
N PHE A 363 -0.31 -5.87 -3.49
CA PHE A 363 0.38 -5.14 -4.55
C PHE A 363 -0.25 -3.76 -4.80
N ILE A 364 -1.58 -3.67 -4.91
CA ILE A 364 -2.30 -2.40 -5.11
C ILE A 364 -2.01 -1.43 -3.95
N LYS A 365 -2.10 -1.90 -2.69
CA LYS A 365 -1.77 -1.10 -1.50
C LYS A 365 -0.35 -0.57 -1.57
N TRP A 366 0.61 -1.43 -1.91
CA TRP A 366 2.00 -1.00 -2.07
C TRP A 366 2.18 0.03 -3.21
N ARG A 367 1.46 -0.11 -4.33
CA ARG A 367 1.51 0.86 -5.44
C ARG A 367 0.95 2.22 -5.05
N LEU A 368 -0.12 2.27 -4.26
CA LEU A 368 -0.77 3.52 -3.82
C LEU A 368 -0.01 4.21 -2.67
N ASP A 369 0.31 3.47 -1.61
CA ASP A 369 0.87 4.06 -0.38
C ASP A 369 2.40 4.16 -0.44
N GLY A 370 3.07 3.21 -1.11
CA GLY A 370 4.52 3.14 -1.26
C GLY A 370 5.33 3.02 0.05
N LYS A 371 4.68 3.02 1.21
CA LYS A 371 5.29 3.07 2.54
C LYS A 371 5.65 1.71 3.10
N ASP A 372 4.83 0.69 2.83
CA ASP A 372 4.96 -0.63 3.43
C ASP A 372 5.07 -1.70 2.35
N GLU A 373 6.27 -2.27 2.26
CA GLU A 373 6.61 -3.29 1.25
C GLU A 373 6.63 -4.70 1.88
N LEU A 374 6.56 -4.82 3.21
CA LEU A 374 6.75 -6.10 3.89
C LEU A 374 5.69 -7.16 3.55
N PRO A 375 4.37 -6.86 3.50
CA PRO A 375 3.38 -7.88 3.14
C PRO A 375 3.62 -8.47 1.74
N LEU A 376 3.95 -7.59 0.78
CA LEU A 376 4.31 -7.99 -0.58
C LEU A 376 5.58 -8.86 -0.60
N LEU A 377 6.62 -8.47 0.15
CA LEU A 377 7.85 -9.26 0.24
C LEU A 377 7.62 -10.62 0.90
N ALA A 378 6.80 -10.71 1.95
CA ALA A 378 6.51 -11.98 2.62
C ALA A 378 5.93 -13.01 1.63
N TRP A 379 5.03 -12.57 0.74
CA TRP A 379 4.48 -13.42 -0.32
C TRP A 379 5.47 -13.71 -1.45
N LEU A 380 6.17 -12.67 -1.95
CA LEU A 380 7.11 -12.80 -3.07
C LEU A 380 8.32 -13.69 -2.76
N LEU A 381 8.79 -13.65 -1.51
CA LEU A 381 9.97 -14.38 -1.07
C LEU A 381 9.67 -15.85 -0.76
N ASP A 382 8.42 -16.20 -0.47
CA ASP A 382 7.98 -17.57 -0.17
C ASP A 382 7.76 -18.42 -1.44
N ASP A 383 7.76 -19.75 -1.33
CA ASP A 383 7.56 -20.63 -2.48
C ASP A 383 6.05 -20.84 -2.72
N GLN A 384 5.49 -20.16 -3.73
CA GLN A 384 4.05 -20.20 -4.02
C GLN A 384 3.64 -21.40 -4.89
N LEU A 385 2.37 -21.83 -4.75
CA LEU A 385 1.79 -22.88 -5.58
C LEU A 385 1.74 -22.48 -7.06
N ASP A 386 1.28 -21.26 -7.34
CA ASP A 386 1.30 -20.68 -8.70
C ASP A 386 2.61 -19.94 -8.94
N ARG A 387 3.61 -20.70 -9.44
CA ARG A 387 4.94 -20.17 -9.76
C ARG A 387 4.92 -19.17 -10.92
N GLN A 388 3.96 -19.27 -11.83
CA GLN A 388 3.86 -18.37 -12.98
C GLN A 388 3.37 -17.00 -12.52
N LEU A 389 2.30 -16.97 -11.72
CA LEU A 389 1.81 -15.73 -11.11
C LEU A 389 2.88 -15.08 -10.24
N GLN A 390 3.56 -15.86 -9.40
CA GLN A 390 4.67 -15.36 -8.58
C GLN A 390 5.79 -14.74 -9.43
N ARG A 391 6.15 -15.39 -10.55
CA ARG A 391 7.15 -14.86 -11.49
C ARG A 391 6.73 -13.53 -12.10
N LEU A 392 5.45 -13.36 -12.46
CA LEU A 392 4.94 -12.09 -12.98
C LEU A 392 4.99 -10.98 -11.92
N TYR A 393 4.58 -11.27 -10.68
CA TYR A 393 4.68 -10.30 -9.58
C TYR A 393 6.12 -9.95 -9.22
N ARG A 394 7.04 -10.90 -9.31
CA ARG A 394 8.49 -10.65 -9.19
C ARG A 394 8.95 -9.65 -10.26
N HIS A 395 8.55 -9.84 -11.51
CA HIS A 395 8.89 -8.93 -12.61
C HIS A 395 8.27 -7.54 -12.39
N ALA A 396 7.01 -7.49 -11.98
CA ALA A 396 6.33 -6.24 -11.64
C ALA A 396 7.02 -5.48 -10.49
N TRP A 397 7.46 -6.19 -9.45
CA TRP A 397 8.28 -5.65 -8.37
C TRP A 397 9.65 -5.16 -8.86
N ALA A 398 10.30 -5.94 -9.73
CA ALA A 398 11.61 -5.62 -10.28
C ALA A 398 11.62 -4.38 -11.19
N LEU A 399 10.50 -4.05 -11.86
CA LEU A 399 10.36 -2.76 -12.56
C LEU A 399 10.47 -1.55 -11.63
N HIS A 400 10.29 -1.72 -10.33
CA HIS A 400 10.29 -0.60 -9.38
C HIS A 400 11.49 -0.66 -8.44
N ARG A 401 11.94 -1.86 -8.12
CA ARG A 401 12.98 -2.13 -7.11
C ARG A 401 14.19 -2.85 -7.67
N GLY A 402 14.10 -3.42 -8.87
CA GLY A 402 15.21 -4.14 -9.49
C GLY A 402 16.29 -3.21 -10.03
N ASP A 403 17.53 -3.68 -10.02
CA ASP A 403 18.65 -3.03 -10.69
C ASP A 403 18.69 -3.40 -12.19
N SER A 404 19.76 -2.98 -12.88
CA SER A 404 19.95 -3.29 -14.30
C SER A 404 19.97 -4.80 -14.60
N GLY A 405 20.38 -5.64 -13.64
CA GLY A 405 20.42 -7.10 -13.81
C GLY A 405 19.01 -7.69 -13.90
N LEU A 406 18.13 -7.35 -12.95
CA LEU A 406 16.75 -7.82 -12.99
C LEU A 406 15.96 -7.25 -14.17
N LEU A 407 16.19 -5.99 -14.55
CA LEU A 407 15.54 -5.42 -15.75
C LEU A 407 15.91 -6.18 -17.03
N ARG A 408 17.18 -6.57 -17.18
CA ARG A 408 17.60 -7.41 -18.32
C ARG A 408 16.96 -8.80 -18.30
N GLN A 409 16.72 -9.37 -17.12
CA GLN A 409 15.98 -10.63 -17.01
C GLN A 409 14.53 -10.51 -17.48
N ILE A 410 13.85 -9.38 -17.21
CA ILE A 410 12.50 -9.10 -17.73
C ILE A 410 12.53 -9.04 -19.26
N ILE A 411 13.51 -8.34 -19.84
CA ILE A 411 13.67 -8.23 -21.30
C ILE A 411 13.90 -9.60 -21.95
N ALA A 412 14.73 -10.43 -21.33
CA ALA A 412 15.06 -11.78 -21.79
C ALA A 412 13.95 -12.82 -21.57
N GLU A 413 12.89 -12.49 -20.82
CA GLU A 413 11.78 -13.40 -20.51
C GLU A 413 11.10 -13.88 -21.80
N PRO A 414 10.95 -15.19 -22.05
CA PRO A 414 10.20 -15.67 -23.22
C PRO A 414 8.71 -15.32 -23.11
N LEU A 415 8.07 -15.05 -24.24
CA LEU A 415 6.62 -14.91 -24.28
C LEU A 415 6.00 -16.31 -24.16
N GLY A 416 5.09 -16.48 -23.19
CA GLY A 416 4.35 -17.72 -23.00
C GLY A 416 3.15 -17.87 -23.95
N ASP A 417 2.41 -18.97 -23.81
CA ASP A 417 1.26 -19.30 -24.66
C ASP A 417 -0.06 -18.62 -24.21
N ASP A 418 -0.16 -18.20 -22.95
CA ASP A 418 -1.36 -17.51 -22.44
C ASP A 418 -1.40 -16.05 -22.94
N PRO A 419 -2.47 -15.62 -23.63
CA PRO A 419 -2.52 -14.32 -24.29
C PRO A 419 -2.54 -13.14 -23.31
N LEU A 420 -3.10 -13.32 -22.10
CA LEU A 420 -3.11 -12.28 -21.07
C LEU A 420 -1.71 -12.12 -20.49
N ASP A 421 -1.04 -13.21 -20.14
CA ASP A 421 0.33 -13.17 -19.64
C ASP A 421 1.31 -12.65 -20.70
N GLN A 422 1.08 -12.96 -21.98
CA GLN A 422 1.84 -12.38 -23.09
C GLN A 422 1.71 -10.86 -23.11
N LEU A 423 0.49 -10.33 -23.01
CA LEU A 423 0.24 -8.89 -22.97
C LEU A 423 0.90 -8.22 -21.75
N ILE A 424 0.86 -8.89 -20.59
CA ILE A 424 1.52 -8.41 -19.36
C ILE A 424 3.04 -8.32 -19.56
N ILE A 425 3.67 -9.40 -20.04
CA ILE A 425 5.12 -9.44 -20.26
C ILE A 425 5.56 -8.43 -21.33
N GLU A 426 4.80 -8.25 -22.41
CA GLU A 426 5.09 -7.23 -23.43
C GLU A 426 5.15 -5.81 -22.82
N GLY A 427 4.17 -5.48 -21.97
CA GLY A 427 4.15 -4.21 -21.24
C GLY A 427 5.33 -4.07 -20.26
N PHE A 428 5.69 -5.15 -19.57
CA PHE A 428 6.83 -5.16 -18.65
C PHE A 428 8.16 -5.01 -19.37
N LYS A 429 8.34 -5.67 -20.52
CA LYS A 429 9.54 -5.51 -21.36
C LYS A 429 9.69 -4.09 -21.84
N TYR A 430 8.60 -3.48 -22.32
CA TYR A 430 8.61 -2.07 -22.74
C TYR A 430 9.08 -1.12 -21.64
N GLN A 431 8.56 -1.30 -20.41
CA GLN A 431 8.99 -0.50 -19.25
C GLN A 431 10.43 -0.80 -18.85
N ALA A 432 10.85 -2.08 -18.84
CA ALA A 432 12.20 -2.47 -18.50
C ALA A 432 13.24 -1.87 -19.45
N GLU A 433 12.96 -1.84 -20.76
CA GLU A 433 13.82 -1.21 -21.78
C GLU A 433 13.97 0.29 -21.54
N GLN A 434 12.86 0.99 -21.26
CA GLN A 434 12.88 2.41 -20.97
C GLN A 434 13.69 2.72 -19.71
N GLN A 435 13.47 1.96 -18.64
CA GLN A 435 14.17 2.17 -17.38
C GLN A 435 15.65 1.81 -17.47
N LEU A 436 16.01 0.76 -18.21
CA LEU A 436 17.40 0.41 -18.45
C LEU A 436 18.11 1.52 -19.22
N ARG A 437 17.46 2.06 -20.25
CA ARG A 437 17.97 3.23 -20.99
C ARG A 437 18.17 4.43 -20.07
N TRP A 438 17.19 4.75 -19.23
CA TRP A 438 17.31 5.84 -18.25
C TRP A 438 18.50 5.62 -17.31
N LEU A 439 18.67 4.41 -16.75
CA LEU A 439 19.81 4.10 -15.87
C LEU A 439 21.17 4.23 -16.57
N GLU A 440 21.25 3.88 -17.85
CA GLU A 440 22.49 3.81 -18.62
C GLU A 440 22.84 5.12 -19.35
N GLN A 441 21.86 6.00 -19.61
CA GLN A 441 22.04 7.17 -20.47
C GLN A 441 21.66 8.51 -19.82
N SER A 442 20.83 8.52 -18.77
CA SER A 442 20.46 9.77 -18.09
C SER A 442 21.69 10.38 -17.40
N PRO A 443 22.02 11.67 -17.65
CA PRO A 443 23.16 12.34 -17.03
C PRO A 443 23.14 12.29 -15.50
N LEU A 444 21.97 12.46 -14.88
CA LEU A 444 21.79 12.42 -13.44
C LEU A 444 21.95 11.00 -12.86
N ALA A 445 21.41 9.98 -13.52
CA ALA A 445 21.59 8.58 -13.10
C ALA A 445 23.05 8.12 -13.23
N LEU A 446 23.73 8.58 -14.30
CA LEU A 446 25.16 8.35 -14.50
C LEU A 446 26.00 9.08 -13.46
N ALA A 447 25.64 10.30 -13.05
CA ALA A 447 26.32 11.02 -11.98
C ALA A 447 26.23 10.28 -10.63
N LEU A 448 25.06 9.74 -10.28
CA LEU A 448 24.88 8.90 -9.08
C LEU A 448 25.71 7.62 -9.16
N THR A 449 25.72 6.97 -10.32
CA THR A 449 26.50 5.75 -10.57
C THR A 449 28.01 6.03 -10.51
N ALA A 450 28.47 7.17 -11.03
CA ALA A 450 29.86 7.60 -10.94
C ALA A 450 30.24 7.95 -9.49
N PHE A 451 29.34 8.57 -8.73
CA PHE A 451 29.57 8.90 -7.32
C PHE A 451 29.85 7.65 -6.48
N ILE A 452 28.99 6.63 -6.58
CA ILE A 452 29.15 5.40 -5.77
C ILE A 452 30.37 4.57 -6.17
N ASN A 453 30.82 4.68 -7.42
CA ASN A 453 32.00 3.96 -7.92
C ASN A 453 33.29 4.79 -7.83
N SER A 454 33.22 6.01 -7.30
CA SER A 454 34.36 6.92 -7.27
C SER A 454 35.40 6.46 -6.24
N PRO A 455 36.68 6.36 -6.63
CA PRO A 455 37.77 6.08 -5.68
C PRO A 455 38.16 7.32 -4.85
N ALA A 456 37.58 8.50 -5.14
CA ALA A 456 37.95 9.74 -4.48
C ALA A 456 37.50 9.76 -3.00
N ALA A 457 38.30 10.39 -2.14
CA ALA A 457 37.96 10.56 -0.73
C ALA A 457 36.68 11.40 -0.54
N GLN A 458 36.47 12.39 -1.41
CA GLN A 458 35.29 13.27 -1.45
C GLN A 458 34.73 13.31 -2.88
N PRO A 459 33.90 12.32 -3.26
CA PRO A 459 33.22 12.36 -4.56
C PRO A 459 32.26 13.56 -4.61
N GLN A 460 32.19 14.22 -5.76
CA GLN A 460 31.29 15.35 -5.99
C GLN A 460 29.95 14.83 -6.52
N LEU A 461 28.86 15.28 -5.91
CA LEU A 461 27.49 15.04 -6.39
C LEU A 461 26.91 16.37 -6.90
N PRO A 462 26.28 16.40 -8.08
CA PRO A 462 25.57 17.59 -8.56
C PRO A 462 24.58 18.13 -7.51
N GLU A 463 24.62 19.43 -7.24
CA GLU A 463 23.76 20.08 -6.21
C GLU A 463 22.26 19.90 -6.50
N VAL A 464 21.91 19.81 -7.79
CA VAL A 464 20.54 19.59 -8.29
C VAL A 464 19.91 18.28 -7.79
N LEU A 465 20.71 17.29 -7.37
CA LEU A 465 20.22 16.03 -6.81
C LEU A 465 19.96 16.10 -5.29
N GLN A 466 20.43 17.15 -4.63
CA GLN A 466 20.29 17.33 -3.19
C GLN A 466 18.94 17.99 -2.85
N GLU A 467 18.54 19.00 -3.63
CA GLU A 467 17.31 19.78 -3.41
C GLU A 467 16.59 20.07 -4.75
N GLY A 468 15.26 20.21 -4.68
CA GLY A 468 14.43 20.60 -5.83
C GLY A 468 13.80 19.42 -6.61
N PRO A 469 13.28 19.67 -7.82
CA PRO A 469 12.44 18.70 -8.54
C PRO A 469 13.21 17.45 -9.02
N CYS A 470 14.52 17.58 -9.24
CA CYS A 470 15.41 16.49 -9.65
C CYS A 470 15.75 15.52 -8.50
N GLN A 471 15.37 15.83 -7.26
CA GLN A 471 15.46 14.90 -6.12
C GLN A 471 14.61 13.63 -6.35
N THR A 472 13.58 13.72 -7.20
CA THR A 472 12.78 12.55 -7.64
C THR A 472 13.62 11.52 -8.40
N VAL A 473 14.56 11.97 -9.23
CA VAL A 473 15.52 11.11 -9.95
C VAL A 473 16.43 10.38 -8.97
N ALA A 474 16.96 11.09 -7.97
CA ALA A 474 17.76 10.50 -6.90
C ALA A 474 16.96 9.45 -6.11
N ARG A 475 15.72 9.76 -5.73
CA ARG A 475 14.80 8.82 -5.07
C ARG A 475 14.63 7.56 -5.91
N ASP A 476 14.23 7.68 -7.17
CA ASP A 476 13.89 6.53 -8.00
C ASP A 476 15.12 5.66 -8.32
N TRP A 477 16.30 6.27 -8.36
CA TRP A 477 17.56 5.53 -8.46
C TRP A 477 17.91 4.79 -7.15
N LEU A 478 17.81 5.47 -6.00
CA LEU A 478 18.11 4.92 -4.68
C LEU A 478 17.13 3.83 -4.23
N ARG A 479 15.89 3.86 -4.74
CA ARG A 479 14.90 2.81 -4.50
C ARG A 479 15.27 1.47 -5.14
N ARG A 480 16.24 1.43 -6.06
CA ARG A 480 16.66 0.15 -6.65
C ARG A 480 17.60 -0.60 -5.71
N MET A 481 17.23 -1.83 -5.41
CA MET A 481 18.01 -2.77 -4.61
C MET A 481 19.22 -3.24 -5.41
N ARG A 482 20.42 -2.99 -4.87
CA ARG A 482 21.71 -3.36 -5.46
C ARG A 482 22.77 -3.50 -4.37
N SER A 483 23.93 -4.07 -4.71
CA SER A 483 25.10 -4.03 -3.84
C SER A 483 25.73 -2.63 -3.92
N TYR A 484 25.75 -1.92 -2.79
CA TYR A 484 26.35 -0.60 -2.66
C TYR A 484 27.74 -0.71 -2.01
N PRO A 485 28.76 0.02 -2.50
CA PRO A 485 30.07 0.04 -1.84
C PRO A 485 30.01 0.72 -0.46
N ALA A 486 30.60 0.11 0.57
CA ALA A 486 30.52 0.65 1.93
C ALA A 486 31.21 2.00 2.09
N ALA A 487 32.25 2.27 1.30
CA ALA A 487 33.01 3.52 1.39
C ALA A 487 32.23 4.77 0.93
N THR A 488 31.19 4.60 0.11
CA THR A 488 30.48 5.71 -0.56
C THR A 488 29.01 5.80 -0.17
N LEU A 489 28.35 4.70 0.18
CA LEU A 489 26.92 4.72 0.53
C LEU A 489 26.61 5.66 1.72
N PRO A 490 27.33 5.62 2.85
CA PRO A 490 27.05 6.51 3.97
C PRO A 490 27.23 7.99 3.61
N LYS A 491 28.19 8.30 2.72
CA LYS A 491 28.40 9.67 2.21
C LYS A 491 27.21 10.12 1.35
N LEU A 492 26.68 9.22 0.52
CA LEU A 492 25.53 9.51 -0.34
C LEU A 492 24.26 9.75 0.49
N THR A 493 24.00 8.90 1.49
CA THR A 493 22.82 9.03 2.35
C THR A 493 22.91 10.25 3.27
N ALA A 494 24.11 10.66 3.70
CA ALA A 494 24.31 11.92 4.44
C ALA A 494 23.97 13.17 3.60
N LEU A 495 24.27 13.15 2.29
CA LEU A 495 23.98 14.25 1.37
C LEU A 495 22.50 14.33 0.99
N ILE A 496 21.91 13.21 0.55
CA ILE A 496 20.53 13.19 0.00
C ILE A 496 19.46 13.06 1.10
N LYS A 497 19.83 12.50 2.26
CA LYS A 497 18.94 12.22 3.40
C LYS A 497 17.70 11.39 3.00
N PRO A 498 17.82 10.05 2.91
CA PRO A 498 16.74 9.16 2.46
C PRO A 498 15.38 9.35 3.15
N ALA A 499 15.38 9.76 4.42
CA ALA A 499 14.16 10.01 5.19
C ALA A 499 13.28 11.14 4.63
N ASN A 500 13.87 12.06 3.85
CA ASN A 500 13.14 13.17 3.21
C ASN A 500 12.51 12.77 1.87
N LEU A 501 12.85 11.60 1.33
CA LEU A 501 12.35 11.13 0.05
C LEU A 501 11.01 10.42 0.26
N MET A 502 9.99 10.78 -0.52
CA MET A 502 8.68 10.13 -0.48
C MET A 502 8.37 9.44 -1.82
N PRO A 503 8.07 8.11 -1.83
CA PRO A 503 8.19 7.18 -0.69
C PRO A 503 9.65 6.92 -0.29
N THR A 504 9.87 6.62 1.00
CA THR A 504 11.19 6.33 1.56
C THR A 504 11.78 5.07 0.94
N PRO A 505 13.03 5.07 0.46
CA PRO A 505 13.68 3.86 -0.03
C PRO A 505 13.81 2.80 1.08
N PHE A 506 13.16 1.64 0.90
CA PHE A 506 13.17 0.56 1.90
C PHE A 506 14.60 0.09 2.22
N ALA A 507 14.90 0.01 3.52
CA ALA A 507 16.15 -0.43 4.13
C ALA A 507 17.44 0.30 3.68
N LEU A 508 17.33 1.45 3.00
CA LEU A 508 18.51 2.16 2.50
C LEU A 508 19.35 2.76 3.63
N GLN A 509 18.70 3.31 4.67
CA GLN A 509 19.42 3.82 5.84
C GLN A 509 20.11 2.68 6.58
N LEU A 510 19.41 1.56 6.79
CA LEU A 510 20.00 0.36 7.38
C LEU A 510 21.22 -0.14 6.59
N LEU A 511 21.17 -0.14 5.25
CA LEU A 511 22.32 -0.50 4.42
C LEU A 511 23.52 0.45 4.62
N ALA A 512 23.28 1.75 4.82
CA ALA A 512 24.33 2.70 5.14
C ALA A 512 24.93 2.43 6.52
N ASP A 513 24.09 2.17 7.53
CA ASP A 513 24.53 1.87 8.89
C ASP A 513 25.33 0.55 8.95
N LEU A 514 24.90 -0.47 8.19
CA LEU A 514 25.62 -1.73 8.03
C LEU A 514 26.98 -1.53 7.34
N ALA A 515 27.03 -0.69 6.31
CA ALA A 515 28.26 -0.33 5.61
C ALA A 515 29.26 0.37 6.54
N GLU A 516 28.81 1.29 7.40
CA GLU A 516 29.67 1.93 8.42
C GLU A 516 30.21 0.92 9.44
N ALA A 517 29.43 -0.11 9.75
CA ALA A 517 29.86 -1.24 10.58
C ALA A 517 30.74 -2.26 9.84
N GLY A 518 31.08 -2.02 8.57
CA GLY A 518 31.93 -2.90 7.76
C GLY A 518 31.22 -4.14 7.20
N ILE A 519 29.88 -4.15 7.19
CA ILE A 519 29.08 -5.22 6.59
C ILE A 519 28.65 -4.78 5.19
N GLU A 520 29.12 -5.51 4.17
CA GLU A 520 28.68 -5.31 2.79
C GLU A 520 27.80 -6.47 2.32
N LEU A 521 26.83 -6.16 1.47
CA LEU A 521 26.08 -7.19 0.76
C LEU A 521 27.03 -7.91 -0.23
N PRO A 522 26.92 -9.24 -0.37
CA PRO A 522 27.72 -9.97 -1.34
C PRO A 522 27.49 -9.43 -2.74
N ARG A 523 28.47 -9.54 -3.63
CA ARG A 523 28.32 -9.12 -5.02
C ARG A 523 27.22 -9.94 -5.71
N PRO A 524 26.33 -9.31 -6.49
CA PRO A 524 25.28 -10.03 -7.19
C PRO A 524 25.90 -10.97 -8.24
N PRO A 525 25.39 -12.20 -8.40
CA PRO A 525 25.84 -13.10 -9.46
C PRO A 525 25.38 -12.59 -10.83
N ALA A 526 26.13 -12.93 -11.88
CA ALA A 526 25.81 -12.51 -13.26
C ALA A 526 24.69 -13.35 -13.93
N ASP A 527 24.37 -14.53 -13.38
CA ASP A 527 23.54 -15.56 -14.02
C ASP A 527 22.17 -15.77 -13.30
N ASP A 528 21.52 -16.92 -13.55
CA ASP A 528 20.20 -17.34 -13.03
C ASP A 528 20.02 -17.22 -11.49
N GLY A 529 21.12 -17.15 -10.74
CA GLY A 529 21.12 -16.98 -9.28
C GLY A 529 20.76 -15.57 -8.78
N LEU A 530 20.58 -14.59 -9.67
CA LEU A 530 20.35 -13.19 -9.27
C LEU A 530 19.12 -13.01 -8.38
N TRP A 531 18.00 -13.66 -8.69
CA TRP A 531 16.82 -13.55 -7.83
C TRP A 531 17.02 -14.21 -6.47
N THR A 532 17.73 -15.33 -6.41
CA THR A 532 18.08 -15.95 -5.13
C THR A 532 18.91 -15.00 -4.27
N TRP A 533 19.85 -14.26 -4.88
CA TRP A 533 20.59 -13.19 -4.21
C TRP A 533 19.65 -12.08 -3.70
N HIS A 534 18.66 -11.64 -4.50
CA HIS A 534 17.67 -10.69 -4.01
C HIS A 534 16.84 -11.25 -2.85
N ARG A 535 16.37 -12.51 -2.93
CA ARG A 535 15.58 -13.15 -1.86
C ARG A 535 16.33 -13.18 -0.54
N GLN A 536 17.60 -13.59 -0.56
CA GLN A 536 18.47 -13.65 0.62
C GLN A 536 18.63 -12.27 1.28
N ASN A 537 19.00 -11.27 0.49
CA ASN A 537 19.28 -9.93 1.03
C ASN A 537 18.01 -9.21 1.48
N LEU A 538 16.89 -9.34 0.75
CA LEU A 538 15.60 -8.76 1.15
C LEU A 538 15.08 -9.39 2.45
N PHE A 539 15.22 -10.71 2.61
CA PHE A 539 14.85 -11.38 3.85
C PHE A 539 15.69 -10.87 5.03
N MET A 540 17.01 -10.78 4.85
CA MET A 540 17.92 -10.26 5.88
C MET A 540 17.55 -8.82 6.27
N LEU A 541 17.36 -7.94 5.28
CA LEU A 541 17.05 -6.53 5.52
C LEU A 541 15.69 -6.36 6.19
N ALA A 542 14.66 -7.09 5.74
CA ALA A 542 13.33 -7.04 6.34
C ALA A 542 13.35 -7.51 7.80
N LEU A 543 14.10 -8.57 8.10
CA LEU A 543 14.28 -9.07 9.46
C LEU A 543 15.01 -8.07 10.36
N VAL A 544 16.08 -7.45 9.89
CA VAL A 544 16.85 -6.50 10.72
C VAL A 544 16.09 -5.19 10.90
N GLU A 545 15.36 -4.72 9.89
CA GLU A 545 14.59 -3.47 9.95
C GLU A 545 13.39 -3.57 10.90
N GLN A 546 12.59 -4.63 10.79
CA GLN A 546 11.35 -4.82 11.56
C GLN A 546 11.20 -6.29 12.02
N PRO A 547 12.00 -6.76 12.99
CA PRO A 547 12.13 -8.17 13.29
C PRO A 547 10.84 -8.85 13.76
N GLU A 548 10.18 -8.31 14.78
CA GLU A 548 8.96 -8.92 15.34
C GLU A 548 7.84 -8.97 14.30
N ARG A 549 7.65 -7.87 13.57
CA ARG A 549 6.64 -7.77 12.53
C ARG A 549 6.93 -8.73 11.38
N TRP A 550 8.17 -8.77 10.90
CA TRP A 550 8.59 -9.63 9.79
C TRP A 550 8.42 -11.11 10.12
N LEU A 551 8.88 -11.53 11.31
CA LEU A 551 8.76 -12.91 11.77
C LEU A 551 7.30 -13.34 11.99
N ALA A 552 6.41 -12.41 12.35
CA ALA A 552 4.98 -12.68 12.48
C ALA A 552 4.27 -12.86 11.11
N MET A 553 4.78 -12.24 10.05
CA MET A 553 4.19 -12.32 8.70
C MET A 553 4.69 -13.51 7.88
N VAL A 554 5.95 -13.89 8.07
CA VAL A 554 6.61 -14.89 7.25
C VAL A 554 6.36 -16.32 7.75
N PRO A 555 6.09 -17.29 6.86
CA PRO A 555 5.98 -18.69 7.26
C PRO A 555 7.32 -19.23 7.76
N ALA A 556 7.25 -20.06 8.80
CA ALA A 556 8.38 -20.76 9.41
C ALA A 556 9.32 -21.45 8.40
N GLN A 557 8.75 -21.96 7.30
CA GLN A 557 9.46 -22.74 6.27
C GLN A 557 10.32 -21.85 5.34
N LEU A 558 9.97 -20.58 5.17
CA LEU A 558 10.71 -19.66 4.30
C LEU A 558 12.17 -19.55 4.73
N LEU A 559 12.42 -19.41 6.04
CA LEU A 559 13.77 -19.33 6.60
C LEU A 559 14.63 -20.54 6.22
N ALA A 560 14.03 -21.74 6.18
CA ALA A 560 14.72 -22.98 5.83
C ALA A 560 14.90 -23.17 4.32
N SER A 561 14.00 -22.59 3.50
CA SER A 561 14.04 -22.69 2.04
C SER A 561 15.17 -21.88 1.38
N LEU A 562 15.71 -20.87 2.09
CA LEU A 562 16.74 -19.97 1.57
C LEU A 562 18.14 -20.48 1.96
N PRO A 563 18.96 -21.03 1.03
CA PRO A 563 20.32 -21.43 1.36
C PRO A 563 21.21 -20.18 1.43
N TYR A 564 21.93 -19.94 2.53
CA TYR A 564 22.93 -18.87 2.60
C TYR A 564 24.35 -19.44 2.55
N PRO A 565 25.24 -18.89 1.70
CA PRO A 565 26.65 -19.29 1.70
C PRO A 565 27.33 -18.84 3.00
N ALA A 566 28.36 -19.57 3.45
CA ALA A 566 29.04 -19.32 4.72
C ALA A 566 29.67 -17.92 4.84
N GLU A 567 29.99 -17.29 3.71
CA GLU A 567 30.55 -15.94 3.62
C GLU A 567 29.49 -14.84 3.73
N HIS A 568 28.19 -15.19 3.62
CA HIS A 568 27.12 -14.21 3.73
C HIS A 568 26.98 -13.71 5.17
N PRO A 569 26.84 -12.39 5.43
CA PRO A 569 26.78 -11.85 6.79
C PRO A 569 25.64 -12.44 7.63
N PHE A 570 24.50 -12.71 7.00
CA PHE A 570 23.34 -13.36 7.65
C PHE A 570 23.52 -14.86 8.00
N ALA A 571 24.51 -15.57 7.45
CA ALA A 571 24.55 -17.04 7.55
C ALA A 571 24.60 -17.56 9.00
N ARG A 572 25.37 -16.89 9.88
CA ARG A 572 25.45 -17.25 11.30
C ARG A 572 24.13 -17.03 12.03
N LEU A 573 23.49 -15.90 11.78
CA LEU A 573 22.19 -15.55 12.37
C LEU A 573 21.09 -16.49 11.86
N GLN A 574 21.11 -16.87 10.59
CA GLN A 574 20.17 -17.86 10.06
C GLN A 574 20.28 -19.21 10.78
N GLN A 575 21.50 -19.71 10.99
CA GLN A 575 21.72 -20.96 11.73
C GLN A 575 21.22 -20.87 13.17
N LEU A 576 21.37 -19.72 13.82
CA LEU A 576 20.81 -19.46 15.14
C LEU A 576 19.28 -19.55 15.13
N LEU A 577 18.63 -18.88 14.19
CA LEU A 577 17.17 -18.86 14.05
C LEU A 577 16.61 -20.27 13.77
N LEU A 578 17.21 -21.01 12.85
CA LEU A 578 16.82 -22.41 12.55
C LEU A 578 16.98 -23.31 13.77
N ARG A 579 18.06 -23.14 14.53
CA ARG A 579 18.27 -23.86 15.79
C ARG A 579 17.19 -23.53 16.81
N LEU A 580 16.89 -22.25 17.03
CA LEU A 580 15.86 -21.83 17.98
C LEU A 580 14.48 -22.37 17.60
N GLN A 581 14.12 -22.24 16.34
CA GLN A 581 12.86 -22.76 15.81
C GLN A 581 12.75 -24.28 15.99
N SER A 582 13.84 -25.04 15.76
CA SER A 582 13.86 -26.49 15.98
C SER A 582 13.75 -26.90 17.46
N GLN A 583 14.24 -26.07 18.39
CA GLN A 583 14.30 -26.39 19.81
C GLN A 583 13.07 -25.91 20.59
N GLN A 584 12.50 -24.77 20.21
CA GLN A 584 11.43 -24.07 20.94
C GLN A 584 10.11 -24.02 20.18
N GLY A 585 10.12 -24.26 18.85
CA GLY A 585 8.95 -24.13 17.98
C GLY A 585 8.64 -22.69 17.54
N ASN A 586 9.22 -21.70 18.22
CA ASN A 586 9.16 -20.27 17.91
C ASN A 586 10.57 -19.65 17.95
N VAL A 587 10.64 -18.34 17.70
CA VAL A 587 11.87 -17.54 17.75
C VAL A 587 11.80 -16.47 18.86
N ASP A 588 10.90 -16.67 19.83
CA ASP A 588 10.69 -15.75 20.92
C ASP A 588 11.91 -15.74 21.85
N GLY A 589 12.21 -14.56 22.39
CA GLY A 589 13.36 -14.37 23.25
C GLY A 589 14.71 -14.50 22.53
N LEU A 590 14.73 -14.21 21.22
CA LEU A 590 15.93 -14.18 20.38
C LEU A 590 17.03 -13.30 20.96
N LEU A 591 16.67 -12.19 21.61
CA LEU A 591 17.59 -11.19 22.16
C LEU A 591 18.70 -11.79 23.05
N GLY A 592 18.36 -12.76 23.90
CA GLY A 592 19.33 -13.42 24.80
C GLY A 592 20.32 -14.35 24.10
N TRP A 593 20.04 -14.74 22.85
CA TRP A 593 20.87 -15.63 22.04
C TRP A 593 21.83 -14.91 21.10
N LEU A 594 21.57 -13.63 20.82
CA LEU A 594 22.40 -12.81 19.93
C LEU A 594 23.81 -12.59 20.48
N ASP A 595 24.82 -12.69 19.61
CA ASP A 595 26.22 -12.41 19.92
C ASP A 595 26.52 -10.91 19.80
N ASP A 596 27.04 -10.33 20.87
CA ASP A 596 27.36 -8.89 20.94
C ASP A 596 28.64 -8.53 20.17
N ASN A 597 29.40 -9.52 19.69
CA ASN A 597 30.57 -9.30 18.85
C ASN A 597 30.25 -9.31 17.34
N ASP A 598 29.04 -9.75 16.97
CA ASP A 598 28.60 -9.78 15.58
C ASP A 598 27.80 -8.50 15.26
N PRO A 599 28.32 -7.62 14.40
CA PRO A 599 27.70 -6.31 14.16
C PRO A 599 26.26 -6.43 13.63
N LEU A 600 25.94 -7.44 12.81
CA LEU A 600 24.59 -7.64 12.28
C LEU A 600 23.62 -8.02 13.39
N GLN A 601 24.06 -8.87 14.30
CA GLN A 601 23.28 -9.30 15.47
C GLN A 601 23.12 -8.15 16.48
N CYS A 602 24.09 -7.24 16.58
CA CYS A 602 23.94 -6.02 17.38
C CYS A 602 22.81 -5.13 16.85
N PHE A 603 22.74 -4.87 15.53
CA PHE A 603 21.65 -4.09 14.93
C PHE A 603 20.29 -4.72 15.21
N LEU A 604 20.19 -6.05 14.99
CA LEU A 604 18.98 -6.79 15.32
C LEU A 604 18.62 -6.70 16.80
N GLY A 605 19.62 -6.81 17.69
CA GLY A 605 19.44 -6.72 19.14
C GLY A 605 18.90 -5.35 19.58
N GLN A 606 19.37 -4.25 18.97
CA GLN A 606 18.87 -2.91 19.24
C GLN A 606 17.37 -2.78 18.90
N ARG A 607 16.94 -3.38 17.78
CA ARG A 607 15.52 -3.40 17.36
C ARG A 607 14.65 -4.34 18.20
N LEU A 608 15.24 -5.39 18.77
CA LEU A 608 14.58 -6.37 19.64
C LEU A 608 14.67 -6.05 21.14
N SER A 609 15.16 -4.87 21.51
CA SER A 609 15.33 -4.47 22.91
C SER A 609 13.98 -4.09 23.54
N THR A 610 13.07 -5.07 23.62
CA THR A 610 11.80 -4.99 24.35
C THR A 610 11.89 -5.83 25.61
N VAL A 611 11.12 -5.50 26.64
CA VAL A 611 11.17 -6.23 27.91
C VAL A 611 10.64 -7.66 27.74
N GLN A 612 9.62 -7.85 26.91
CA GLN A 612 9.04 -9.16 26.62
C GLN A 612 10.08 -10.10 25.99
N GLN A 613 10.85 -9.64 24.99
CA GLN A 613 11.93 -10.43 24.38
C GLN A 613 13.02 -10.81 25.39
N ALA A 614 13.33 -9.92 26.33
CA ALA A 614 14.30 -10.24 27.38
C ALA A 614 13.79 -11.30 28.37
N LEU A 615 12.50 -11.25 28.72
CA LEU A 615 11.89 -12.16 29.69
C LEU A 615 11.60 -13.54 29.12
N ASP A 616 11.14 -13.62 27.87
CA ASP A 616 10.82 -14.87 27.17
C ASP A 616 12.07 -15.67 26.79
N SER A 617 13.24 -15.03 26.81
CA SER A 617 14.49 -15.71 26.48
C SER A 617 14.81 -16.86 27.43
N ALA A 618 15.07 -18.02 26.82
CA ALA A 618 15.55 -19.21 27.52
C ALA A 618 16.98 -19.02 28.07
N LYS A 619 17.76 -18.10 27.48
CA LYS A 619 19.10 -17.71 27.94
C LYS A 619 19.00 -16.34 28.63
N LEU A 620 19.74 -16.14 29.71
CA LEU A 620 19.70 -14.86 30.42
C LEU A 620 20.36 -13.77 29.54
N PRO A 621 19.64 -12.68 29.21
CA PRO A 621 20.25 -11.55 28.52
C PRO A 621 21.28 -10.86 29.42
N SER A 622 22.28 -10.22 28.81
CA SER A 622 23.23 -9.40 29.56
C SER A 622 22.53 -8.20 30.20
N ASN A 623 23.06 -7.71 31.31
CA ASN A 623 22.52 -6.53 31.97
C ASN A 623 22.60 -5.27 31.10
N LEU A 624 23.54 -5.23 30.14
CA LEU A 624 23.59 -4.21 29.09
C LEU A 624 22.34 -4.27 28.18
N LYS A 625 21.92 -5.47 27.75
CA LYS A 625 20.70 -5.65 26.96
C LYS A 625 19.45 -5.31 27.76
N LEU A 626 19.38 -5.71 29.04
CA LEU A 626 18.26 -5.35 29.91
C LEU A 626 18.17 -3.84 30.13
N TYR A 627 19.30 -3.15 30.23
CA TYR A 627 19.33 -1.68 30.25
C TYR A 627 18.80 -1.09 28.95
N ALA A 628 19.20 -1.62 27.78
CA ALA A 628 18.67 -1.20 26.49
C ALA A 628 17.14 -1.42 26.39
N CYS A 629 16.62 -2.54 26.90
CA CYS A 629 15.17 -2.78 26.99
C CYS A 629 14.45 -1.74 27.86
N LEU A 630 15.04 -1.37 29.00
CA LEU A 630 14.47 -0.35 29.89
C LEU A 630 14.40 1.04 29.24
N GLU A 631 15.39 1.40 28.43
CA GLU A 631 15.40 2.69 27.72
C GLU A 631 14.43 2.69 26.52
N ASN A 632 14.34 1.59 25.78
CA ASN A 632 13.53 1.49 24.57
C ASN A 632 12.03 1.24 24.83
N ASP A 633 11.68 0.54 25.91
CA ASP A 633 10.30 0.19 26.27
C ASP A 633 9.99 0.56 27.73
N PRO A 634 9.94 1.86 28.07
CA PRO A 634 9.68 2.29 29.43
C PRO A 634 8.24 1.98 29.90
N ARG A 635 7.29 1.90 28.96
CA ARG A 635 5.86 1.69 29.24
C ARG A 635 5.57 0.30 29.82
N ALA A 636 6.41 -0.68 29.52
CA ALA A 636 6.31 -2.02 30.09
C ALA A 636 6.39 -2.07 31.63
N PHE A 637 6.79 -0.96 32.27
CA PHE A 637 6.94 -0.84 33.72
C PHE A 637 5.96 0.16 34.37
N ASP A 638 5.00 0.73 33.62
CA ASP A 638 4.09 1.76 34.13
C ASP A 638 3.23 1.25 35.30
N GLU A 639 2.88 -0.04 35.30
CA GLU A 639 2.08 -0.69 36.34
C GLU A 639 2.91 -1.24 37.51
N ASP A 640 4.25 -1.31 37.39
CA ASP A 640 5.16 -1.89 38.39
C ASP A 640 6.34 -0.95 38.71
N VAL A 641 6.03 0.18 39.34
CA VAL A 641 7.01 1.20 39.73
C VAL A 641 8.04 0.64 40.73
N LEU A 642 7.60 -0.25 41.62
CA LEU A 642 8.45 -0.87 42.64
C LEU A 642 9.48 -1.81 42.00
N GLY A 643 9.06 -2.69 41.10
CA GLY A 643 9.93 -3.57 40.33
C GLY A 643 10.86 -2.80 39.41
N MET A 644 10.39 -1.73 38.76
CA MET A 644 11.22 -0.82 37.96
C MET A 644 12.34 -0.19 38.80
N MET A 645 12.02 0.28 40.00
CA MET A 645 13.00 0.90 40.90
C MET A 645 14.05 -0.12 41.36
N VAL A 646 13.64 -1.35 41.68
CA VAL A 646 14.57 -2.43 42.03
C VAL A 646 15.43 -2.83 40.82
N LEU A 647 14.86 -2.96 39.63
CA LEU A 647 15.60 -3.20 38.39
C LEU A 647 16.67 -2.13 38.16
N CYS A 648 16.29 -0.85 38.26
CA CYS A 648 17.23 0.27 38.10
C CYS A 648 18.36 0.20 39.13
N ALA A 649 18.05 -0.16 40.38
CA ALA A 649 19.05 -0.33 41.43
C ALA A 649 20.00 -1.50 41.15
N VAL A 650 19.49 -2.64 40.66
CA VAL A 650 20.32 -3.79 40.27
C VAL A 650 21.27 -3.41 39.15
N LEU A 651 20.78 -2.73 38.10
CA LEU A 651 21.58 -2.29 36.97
C LEU A 651 22.60 -1.19 37.37
N TYR A 652 22.22 -0.30 38.29
CA TYR A 652 23.09 0.77 38.79
C TYR A 652 24.34 0.22 39.49
N HIS A 653 24.21 -0.87 40.25
CA HIS A 653 25.34 -1.51 40.94
C HIS A 653 26.13 -2.48 40.06
N ASP A 654 25.71 -2.72 38.81
CA ASP A 654 26.43 -3.61 37.91
C ASP A 654 27.67 -2.92 37.31
N PRO A 655 28.88 -3.50 37.47
CA PRO A 655 30.10 -2.95 36.89
C PRO A 655 30.19 -2.94 35.35
N THR A 656 29.29 -3.62 34.61
CA THR A 656 29.34 -3.57 33.13
C THR A 656 28.76 -2.31 32.51
N LEU A 657 27.95 -1.55 33.25
CA LEU A 657 27.39 -0.30 32.74
C LEU A 657 28.41 0.83 32.88
N ASN A 658 28.35 1.81 31.96
CA ASN A 658 29.23 2.96 31.96
C ASN A 658 28.68 4.09 32.87
N ALA A 659 29.50 5.13 33.10
CA ALA A 659 29.15 6.22 34.00
C ALA A 659 27.90 7.03 33.56
N GLU A 660 27.66 7.15 32.25
CA GLU A 660 26.49 7.85 31.71
C GLU A 660 25.20 7.06 31.97
N GLN A 661 25.24 5.75 31.72
CA GLN A 661 24.14 4.82 32.01
C GLN A 661 23.83 4.79 33.51
N HIS A 662 24.85 4.76 34.37
CA HIS A 662 24.67 4.89 35.83
C HIS A 662 24.01 6.23 36.20
N GLY A 663 24.37 7.32 35.53
CA GLY A 663 23.75 8.64 35.72
C GLY A 663 22.27 8.65 35.33
N SER A 664 21.91 8.02 34.20
CA SER A 664 20.50 7.88 33.75
C SER A 664 19.68 7.09 34.78
N LEU A 665 20.19 5.93 35.22
CA LEU A 665 19.54 5.08 36.22
C LEU A 665 19.33 5.80 37.56
N LEU A 666 20.34 6.52 38.04
CA LEU A 666 20.24 7.29 39.27
C LEU A 666 19.16 8.37 39.17
N ARG A 667 19.08 9.07 38.03
CA ARG A 667 18.04 10.07 37.77
C ARG A 667 16.66 9.42 37.83
N ARG A 668 16.45 8.29 37.13
CA ARG A 668 15.18 7.55 37.12
C ARG A 668 14.76 7.12 38.52
N ILE A 669 15.67 6.57 39.33
CA ILE A 669 15.39 6.21 40.74
C ILE A 669 14.99 7.45 41.56
N SER A 670 15.70 8.57 41.38
CA SER A 670 15.45 9.80 42.15
C SER A 670 14.14 10.52 41.80
N THR A 671 13.63 10.35 40.57
CA THR A 671 12.39 10.98 40.12
C THR A 671 11.13 10.29 40.64
N LEU A 672 11.24 9.03 41.07
CA LEU A 672 10.12 8.30 41.65
C LEU A 672 9.83 8.84 43.06
N THR A 673 8.59 9.22 43.31
CA THR A 673 8.09 9.69 44.60
C THR A 673 6.86 8.90 45.01
N CYS A 674 6.78 8.55 46.28
CA CYS A 674 5.64 7.89 46.90
C CYS A 674 5.37 8.60 48.24
N PRO A 675 4.10 8.86 48.60
CA PRO A 675 3.76 9.58 49.83
C PRO A 675 4.04 8.79 51.12
N ASP A 676 4.35 7.49 51.04
CA ASP A 676 4.53 6.64 52.21
C ASP A 676 5.90 6.77 52.90
N ASP A 677 5.90 6.77 54.24
CA ASP A 677 7.10 6.94 55.08
C ASP A 677 8.20 5.88 54.88
N TRP A 678 7.85 4.69 54.38
CA TRP A 678 8.80 3.60 54.16
C TRP A 678 9.63 3.77 52.88
N PHE A 679 9.13 4.58 51.93
CA PHE A 679 9.66 4.65 50.57
C PHE A 679 11.01 5.38 50.48
N GLU A 680 11.15 6.52 51.15
CA GLU A 680 12.39 7.31 51.15
C GLU A 680 13.61 6.55 51.74
N PRO A 681 13.48 5.88 52.90
CA PRO A 681 14.53 5.01 53.41
C PRO A 681 14.87 3.86 52.46
N PHE A 682 13.87 3.28 51.81
CA PHE A 682 14.06 2.19 50.85
C PHE A 682 14.84 2.63 49.61
N ARG A 683 14.42 3.74 48.98
CA ARG A 683 15.08 4.35 47.82
C ARG A 683 16.54 4.69 48.10
N ASN A 684 16.81 5.36 49.23
CA ASN A 684 18.17 5.69 49.64
C ASN A 684 19.02 4.45 49.94
N GLY A 685 18.41 3.41 50.51
CA GLY A 685 19.06 2.11 50.74
C GLY A 685 19.46 1.42 49.43
N LEU A 686 18.59 1.43 48.43
CA LEU A 686 18.88 0.88 47.10
C LEU A 686 20.07 1.58 46.43
N ILE A 687 20.12 2.91 46.47
CA ILE A 687 21.23 3.69 45.88
C ILE A 687 22.56 3.38 46.59
N LYS A 688 22.54 3.19 47.91
CA LYS A 688 23.74 2.87 48.70
C LYS A 688 24.20 1.42 48.59
N GLY A 689 23.42 0.53 47.97
CA GLY A 689 23.67 -0.91 47.95
C GLY A 689 23.35 -1.60 49.28
N GLU A 690 22.60 -0.93 50.17
CA GLU A 690 22.12 -1.45 51.44
C GLU A 690 20.58 -1.34 51.50
N PRO A 691 19.85 -2.13 50.70
CA PRO A 691 18.39 -2.05 50.62
C PRO A 691 17.73 -2.29 51.97
N VAL A 692 16.82 -1.38 52.34
CA VAL A 692 15.94 -1.53 53.51
C VAL A 692 14.74 -2.40 53.10
N ARG A 693 14.21 -3.22 54.01
CA ARG A 693 13.06 -4.09 53.68
C ARG A 693 11.76 -3.30 53.79
N PRO A 694 10.93 -3.22 52.73
CA PRO A 694 9.62 -2.60 52.83
C PRO A 694 8.67 -3.44 53.70
N PRO A 695 7.61 -2.83 54.27
CA PRO A 695 6.65 -3.52 55.12
C PRO A 695 5.95 -4.67 54.39
N ARG A 696 5.76 -5.81 55.05
CA ARG A 696 5.10 -6.99 54.43
C ARG A 696 3.70 -6.69 53.90
N LYS A 697 2.93 -5.87 54.63
CA LYS A 697 1.58 -5.50 54.23
C LYS A 697 1.55 -4.83 52.86
N VAL A 698 2.48 -3.92 52.60
CA VAL A 698 2.60 -3.22 51.30
C VAL A 698 2.93 -4.18 50.17
N LEU A 699 3.76 -5.20 50.43
CA LEU A 699 4.08 -6.22 49.42
C LEU A 699 2.94 -7.24 49.21
N GLU A 700 2.17 -7.54 50.25
CA GLU A 700 1.12 -8.57 50.22
C GLU A 700 -0.26 -8.02 49.85
N GLU A 701 -0.45 -6.69 49.86
CA GLU A 701 -1.67 -5.99 49.42
C GLU A 701 -1.90 -6.09 47.89
N ASP A 702 -0.83 -6.19 47.09
CA ASP A 702 -0.91 -6.29 45.62
C ASP A 702 -1.22 -7.73 45.11
N GLU A 703 -1.58 -8.68 46.00
CA GLU A 703 -1.90 -10.11 45.75
C GLU A 703 -0.86 -10.95 44.96
N LEU A 704 0.15 -10.34 44.32
CA LEU A 704 1.06 -10.98 43.36
C LEU A 704 2.52 -11.07 43.85
N ILE A 705 2.91 -10.31 44.89
CA ILE A 705 4.31 -10.23 45.36
C ILE A 705 4.52 -11.05 46.64
N ASN A 706 5.21 -12.19 46.52
CA ASN A 706 5.63 -12.97 47.69
C ASN A 706 6.75 -12.23 48.46
N SER A 707 6.44 -11.75 49.67
CA SER A 707 7.38 -11.01 50.52
C SER A 707 8.71 -11.73 50.78
N THR A 708 8.70 -13.07 50.82
CA THR A 708 9.92 -13.87 51.01
C THR A 708 10.83 -13.90 49.78
N LEU A 709 10.26 -13.97 48.58
CA LEU A 709 10.98 -13.90 47.32
C LEU A 709 11.56 -12.49 47.13
N PHE A 710 10.77 -11.46 47.41
CA PHE A 710 11.19 -10.07 47.31
C PHE A 710 12.36 -9.75 48.23
N TYR A 711 12.32 -10.19 49.49
CA TYR A 711 13.44 -10.02 50.41
C TYR A 711 14.68 -10.82 49.99
N SER A 712 14.51 -12.02 49.42
CA SER A 712 15.62 -12.81 48.89
C SER A 712 16.31 -12.11 47.71
N MET A 713 15.53 -11.41 46.88
CA MET A 713 16.03 -10.56 45.80
C MET A 713 16.83 -9.35 46.36
N LEU A 714 16.30 -8.62 47.35
CA LEU A 714 17.02 -7.50 47.97
C LEU A 714 18.30 -7.93 48.69
N ASP A 715 18.27 -9.04 49.42
CA ASP A 715 19.44 -9.60 50.09
C ASP A 715 20.49 -10.03 49.05
N SER A 716 20.07 -10.59 47.91
CA SER A 716 20.98 -10.95 46.81
C SER A 716 21.63 -9.73 46.19
N LEU A 717 20.88 -8.64 45.95
CA LEU A 717 21.43 -7.37 45.48
C LEU A 717 22.47 -6.82 46.46
N LYS A 718 22.14 -6.78 47.75
CA LYS A 718 23.04 -6.30 48.80
C LYS A 718 24.36 -7.07 48.83
N ASP A 719 24.28 -8.40 48.80
CA ASP A 719 25.44 -9.26 48.88
C ASP A 719 26.32 -9.13 47.62
N LEU A 720 25.70 -9.05 46.43
CA LEU A 720 26.41 -8.83 45.16
C LEU A 720 27.08 -7.45 45.11
N ALA A 721 26.38 -6.38 45.48
CA ALA A 721 26.92 -5.02 45.47
C ALA A 721 28.09 -4.87 46.46
N ARG A 722 28.00 -5.47 47.64
CA ARG A 722 29.00 -5.31 48.72
C ARG A 722 30.19 -6.25 48.60
N TYR A 723 29.95 -7.50 48.19
CA TYR A 723 30.96 -8.56 48.23
C TYR A 723 31.31 -9.14 46.85
N GLY A 724 30.68 -8.66 45.77
CA GLY A 724 30.93 -9.09 44.39
C GLY A 724 30.91 -10.62 44.26
N ARG A 725 32.02 -11.20 43.82
CA ARG A 725 32.21 -12.66 43.68
C ARG A 725 31.89 -13.44 44.96
N ALA A 726 32.17 -12.88 46.13
CA ALA A 726 31.91 -13.55 47.41
C ALA A 726 30.43 -13.46 47.86
N GLY A 727 29.64 -12.60 47.21
CA GLY A 727 28.23 -12.37 47.47
C GLY A 727 27.27 -13.10 46.54
N VAL A 728 27.76 -13.95 45.63
CA VAL A 728 26.89 -14.75 44.76
C VAL A 728 25.96 -15.63 45.60
N PRO A 729 24.62 -15.55 45.40
CA PRO A 729 23.68 -16.35 46.17
C PRO A 729 23.88 -17.85 45.99
N ARG A 730 23.50 -18.62 47.00
CA ARG A 730 23.55 -20.10 46.95
C ARG A 730 22.53 -20.66 45.98
N ALA A 731 22.74 -21.91 45.54
CA ALA A 731 21.82 -22.57 44.60
C ALA A 731 20.37 -22.60 45.09
N LYS A 732 20.14 -22.66 46.42
CA LYS A 732 18.78 -22.58 46.98
C LYS A 732 18.09 -21.25 46.63
N VAL A 733 18.76 -20.12 46.87
CA VAL A 733 18.21 -18.78 46.60
C VAL A 733 18.09 -18.55 45.10
N LEU A 734 19.10 -18.96 44.32
CA LEU A 734 19.03 -18.87 42.85
C LEU A 734 17.84 -19.66 42.28
N LYS A 735 17.50 -20.83 42.85
CA LYS A 735 16.31 -21.59 42.45
C LYS A 735 15.00 -20.88 42.81
N GLU A 736 14.95 -20.23 43.98
CA GLU A 736 13.79 -19.43 44.39
C GLU A 736 13.60 -18.23 43.46
N LEU A 737 14.68 -17.50 43.15
CA LEU A 737 14.68 -16.42 42.17
C LEU A 737 14.24 -16.90 40.78
N GLN A 738 14.76 -18.03 40.29
CA GLN A 738 14.35 -18.60 39.00
C GLN A 738 12.86 -18.95 38.96
N ARG A 739 12.28 -19.48 40.05
CA ARG A 739 10.83 -19.73 40.13
C ARG A 739 10.03 -18.44 40.08
N GLY A 740 10.53 -17.37 40.70
CA GLY A 740 9.96 -16.03 40.59
C GLY A 740 9.96 -15.50 39.16
N LYS A 741 11.09 -15.61 38.44
CA LYS A 741 11.17 -15.24 37.02
C LYS A 741 10.18 -16.01 36.14
N ASP A 742 10.05 -17.31 36.37
CA ASP A 742 9.24 -18.22 35.56
C ASP A 742 7.73 -18.15 35.91
N TYR A 743 7.34 -17.44 36.96
CA TYR A 743 5.93 -17.28 37.36
C TYR A 743 5.23 -16.27 36.44
N PRO A 744 4.21 -16.67 35.64
CA PRO A 744 3.57 -15.78 34.68
C PRO A 744 2.80 -14.62 35.30
N GLY A 745 2.29 -14.79 36.53
CA GLY A 745 1.54 -13.76 37.25
C GLY A 745 2.43 -12.82 38.08
N MET A 746 3.75 -12.79 37.86
CA MET A 746 4.63 -11.85 38.56
C MET A 746 4.79 -10.58 37.72
N ASP A 747 4.86 -9.44 38.40
CA ASP A 747 5.02 -8.15 37.75
C ASP A 747 6.29 -8.08 36.88
N THR A 748 6.17 -7.39 35.75
CA THR A 748 7.19 -7.31 34.70
C THR A 748 8.50 -6.72 35.22
N GLY A 749 8.44 -5.68 36.05
CA GLY A 749 9.61 -5.03 36.67
C GLY A 749 10.34 -5.96 37.62
N ILE A 750 9.61 -6.69 38.47
CA ILE A 750 10.18 -7.69 39.37
C ILE A 750 10.83 -8.83 38.58
N ARG A 751 10.16 -9.38 37.55
CA ARG A 751 10.73 -10.43 36.69
C ARG A 751 12.00 -9.95 35.99
N ALA A 752 12.03 -8.70 35.53
CA ALA A 752 13.22 -8.09 34.92
C ALA A 752 14.35 -7.91 35.94
N ALA A 753 14.05 -7.43 37.15
CA ALA A 753 15.04 -7.27 38.23
C ALA A 753 15.66 -8.62 38.65
N ILE A 754 14.83 -9.66 38.78
CA ILE A 754 15.29 -11.03 39.02
C ILE A 754 16.17 -11.50 37.86
N THR A 755 15.78 -11.25 36.62
CA THR A 755 16.56 -11.62 35.43
C THR A 755 17.93 -10.94 35.45
N ALA A 756 18.01 -9.66 35.83
CA ALA A 756 19.26 -8.92 35.94
C ALA A 756 20.18 -9.48 37.06
N LEU A 757 19.61 -9.86 38.20
CA LEU A 757 20.36 -10.49 39.30
C LEU A 757 20.87 -11.88 38.94
N LEU A 758 20.06 -12.69 38.25
CA LEU A 758 20.45 -14.00 37.76
C LEU A 758 21.55 -13.88 36.70
N SER A 759 21.44 -12.90 35.79
CA SER A 759 22.47 -12.61 34.77
C SER A 759 23.80 -12.17 35.39
N TRP A 760 23.76 -11.26 36.38
CA TRP A 760 24.95 -10.89 37.16
C TRP A 760 25.56 -12.10 37.87
N SER A 761 24.73 -12.92 38.50
CA SER A 761 25.18 -14.13 39.20
C SER A 761 25.79 -15.14 38.22
N GLU A 762 25.20 -15.36 37.05
CA GLU A 762 25.70 -16.26 36.00
C GLU A 762 27.11 -15.83 35.56
N ARG A 763 27.31 -14.56 35.25
CA ARG A 763 28.62 -14.01 34.85
C ARG A 763 29.70 -14.33 35.90
N LEU A 764 29.41 -14.09 37.19
CA LEU A 764 30.34 -14.36 38.27
C LEU A 764 30.55 -15.87 38.51
N LEU A 765 29.55 -16.71 38.23
CA LEU A 765 29.67 -18.17 38.30
C LEU A 765 30.54 -18.72 37.16
N LEU A 766 30.38 -18.19 35.94
CA LEU A 766 31.16 -18.57 34.77
C LEU A 766 32.64 -18.21 34.94
N GLU A 767 32.97 -17.06 35.53
CA GLU A 767 34.36 -16.73 35.90
C GLU A 767 35.01 -17.79 36.82
N ASN A 768 34.22 -18.43 37.70
CA ASN A 768 34.70 -19.45 38.62
C ASN A 768 34.76 -20.86 37.99
N SER A 769 34.13 -21.06 36.84
CA SER A 769 34.04 -22.36 36.15
C SER A 769 35.34 -22.80 35.47
N GLY A 770 36.26 -21.87 35.18
CA GLY A 770 37.57 -22.17 34.57
C GLY A 770 38.57 -22.89 35.49
N SER A 771 38.20 -23.17 36.75
CA SER A 771 39.04 -23.86 37.72
C SER A 771 38.88 -25.39 37.64
N GLN A 772 39.98 -26.14 37.54
CA GLN A 772 39.92 -27.61 37.55
C GLN A 772 39.62 -28.17 38.95
N PRO A 773 38.83 -29.26 39.06
CA PRO A 773 38.57 -29.89 40.34
C PRO A 773 39.87 -30.43 40.95
N VAL A 774 40.10 -30.14 42.23
CA VAL A 774 41.32 -30.53 42.93
C VAL A 774 41.18 -31.97 43.45
N PRO A 775 42.14 -32.87 43.17
CA PRO A 775 42.07 -34.23 43.69
C PRO A 775 42.11 -34.27 45.22
N ALA A 776 41.40 -35.25 45.82
CA ALA A 776 41.33 -35.40 47.27
C ALA A 776 42.69 -35.66 47.94
N SER A 777 43.72 -36.07 47.18
CA SER A 777 45.09 -36.27 47.67
C SER A 777 45.83 -34.97 48.00
N HIS A 778 45.43 -33.82 47.44
CA HIS A 778 46.09 -32.53 47.71
C HIS A 778 45.58 -31.93 49.04
N LEU A 779 46.04 -32.47 50.16
CA LEU A 779 45.53 -32.16 51.50
C LEU A 779 45.67 -30.69 51.92
N TRP A 780 46.61 -29.93 51.37
CA TRP A 780 46.91 -28.56 51.82
C TRP A 780 46.44 -27.44 50.89
N LYS A 781 45.72 -27.76 49.80
CA LYS A 781 45.11 -26.76 48.92
C LYS A 781 43.81 -26.23 49.54
N LEU A 782 43.92 -25.41 50.59
CA LEU A 782 42.81 -25.00 51.44
C LEU A 782 41.69 -24.24 50.70
N GLY A 783 42.03 -23.49 49.66
CA GLY A 783 41.07 -22.78 48.80
C GLY A 783 40.29 -23.66 47.81
N SER A 784 40.25 -24.98 48.02
CA SER A 784 39.55 -25.94 47.16
C SER A 784 38.36 -26.60 47.85
N ARG A 785 37.52 -27.28 47.06
CA ARG A 785 36.33 -28.00 47.51
C ARG A 785 36.65 -29.49 47.71
N LEU A 786 36.08 -30.09 48.75
CA LEU A 786 36.20 -31.52 49.02
C LEU A 786 34.81 -32.18 49.10
N GLY A 787 34.57 -33.12 48.17
CA GLY A 787 33.30 -33.86 48.09
C GLY A 787 33.12 -34.84 49.26
N ARG A 788 31.88 -35.33 49.43
CA ARG A 788 31.50 -36.21 50.56
C ARG A 788 32.39 -37.46 50.69
N LYS A 789 32.68 -38.14 49.58
CA LYS A 789 33.53 -39.36 49.56
C LYS A 789 34.97 -39.04 49.99
N GLY A 790 35.56 -37.99 49.44
CA GLY A 790 36.93 -37.56 49.78
C GLY A 790 37.07 -37.09 51.23
N TYR A 791 36.06 -36.37 51.73
CA TYR A 791 36.00 -35.96 53.13
C TYR A 791 35.85 -37.15 54.07
N GLY A 792 34.96 -38.11 53.75
CA GLY A 792 34.78 -39.32 54.55
C GLY A 792 36.06 -40.15 54.68
N VAL A 793 36.82 -40.31 53.58
CA VAL A 793 38.12 -40.99 53.60
C VAL A 793 39.12 -40.26 54.49
N GLN A 794 39.26 -38.94 54.36
CA GLN A 794 40.22 -38.17 55.15
C GLN A 794 39.86 -38.11 56.64
N VAL A 795 38.57 -38.05 56.98
CA VAL A 795 38.09 -38.13 58.37
C VAL A 795 38.35 -39.52 58.93
N ALA A 796 38.01 -40.59 58.21
CA ALA A 796 38.26 -41.96 58.65
C ALA A 796 39.77 -42.22 58.87
N VAL A 797 40.63 -41.78 57.95
CA VAL A 797 42.08 -41.87 58.11
C VAL A 797 42.56 -41.09 59.33
N SER A 798 42.08 -39.86 59.54
CA SER A 798 42.53 -39.02 60.66
C SER A 798 42.05 -39.53 62.02
N VAL A 799 40.84 -40.09 62.09
CA VAL A 799 40.23 -40.60 63.34
C VAL A 799 40.69 -42.02 63.67
N LEU A 800 40.93 -42.89 62.69
CA LEU A 800 41.36 -44.27 62.93
C LEU A 800 42.88 -44.41 62.96
N LEU A 801 43.59 -43.87 61.97
CA LEU A 801 45.04 -44.03 61.84
C LEU A 801 45.82 -43.05 62.73
N GLY A 802 45.26 -41.85 62.94
CA GLY A 802 45.90 -40.78 63.71
C GLY A 802 46.21 -41.17 65.16
N PRO A 803 45.24 -41.65 65.96
CA PRO A 803 45.50 -42.09 67.33
C PRO A 803 46.46 -43.28 67.41
N ILE A 804 46.37 -44.23 66.46
CA ILE A 804 47.25 -45.41 66.42
C ILE A 804 48.71 -44.98 66.20
N LEU A 805 48.98 -44.15 65.20
CA LEU A 805 50.33 -43.67 64.90
C LEU A 805 50.87 -42.73 66.00
N THR A 806 50.00 -41.95 66.63
CA THR A 806 50.38 -41.10 67.77
C THR A 806 50.72 -41.96 69.00
N LEU A 807 50.02 -43.07 69.25
CA LEU A 807 50.33 -43.99 70.36
C LEU A 807 51.56 -44.88 70.09
N MET A 808 51.84 -45.21 68.82
CA MET A 808 52.99 -46.01 68.40
C MET A 808 54.31 -45.21 68.30
N ALA A 809 54.24 -43.88 68.40
CA ALA A 809 55.40 -43.01 68.32
C ALA A 809 56.34 -43.18 69.54
N GLY A 810 57.64 -43.33 69.27
CA GLY A 810 58.64 -43.72 70.26
C GLY A 810 59.17 -42.56 71.12
N SER A 811 58.88 -41.32 70.73
CA SER A 811 59.28 -40.12 71.48
C SER A 811 58.16 -39.10 71.62
N ALA A 812 58.20 -38.28 72.67
CA ALA A 812 57.21 -37.21 72.90
C ALA A 812 57.14 -36.19 71.73
N ILE A 813 58.27 -35.97 71.03
CA ILE A 813 58.34 -35.09 69.86
C ILE A 813 57.55 -35.70 68.69
N GLU A 814 57.70 -37.00 68.44
CA GLU A 814 56.95 -37.71 67.40
C GLU A 814 55.44 -37.75 67.71
N GLN A 815 55.07 -37.93 68.99
CA GLN A 815 53.67 -37.88 69.42
C GLN A 815 53.04 -36.51 69.15
N ILE A 816 53.74 -35.42 69.47
CA ILE A 816 53.28 -34.05 69.19
C ILE A 816 53.19 -33.82 67.67
N PHE A 817 54.17 -34.30 66.90
CA PHE A 817 54.18 -34.16 65.44
C PHE A 817 52.99 -34.86 64.78
N PHE A 818 52.76 -36.15 65.07
CA PHE A 818 51.63 -36.88 64.50
C PHE A 818 50.28 -36.32 64.97
N GLY A 819 50.18 -35.91 66.25
CA GLY A 819 48.99 -35.24 66.77
C GLY A 819 48.66 -33.96 66.01
N LEU A 820 49.62 -33.06 65.84
CA LEU A 820 49.44 -31.82 65.08
C LEU A 820 49.16 -32.07 63.60
N LEU A 821 49.81 -33.07 62.99
CA LEU A 821 49.60 -33.44 61.59
C LEU A 821 48.16 -33.89 61.33
N PHE A 822 47.65 -34.85 62.11
CA PHE A 822 46.30 -35.37 61.89
C PHE A 822 45.20 -34.39 62.30
N VAL A 823 45.44 -33.54 63.32
CA VAL A 823 44.57 -32.40 63.62
C VAL A 823 44.57 -31.40 62.46
N GLY A 824 45.72 -31.11 61.86
CA GLY A 824 45.84 -30.24 60.69
C GLY A 824 45.16 -30.81 59.44
N VAL A 825 45.28 -32.12 59.19
CA VAL A 825 44.59 -32.81 58.09
C VAL A 825 43.08 -32.79 58.29
N LEU A 826 42.59 -33.05 59.51
CA LEU A 826 41.18 -32.96 59.84
C LEU A 826 40.64 -31.52 59.73
N GLY A 827 41.42 -30.52 60.16
CA GLY A 827 41.11 -29.10 60.01
C GLY A 827 41.04 -28.68 58.54
N SER A 828 41.96 -29.14 57.71
CA SER A 828 41.92 -28.91 56.26
C SER A 828 40.74 -29.61 55.58
N ALA A 829 40.47 -30.87 55.94
CA ALA A 829 39.35 -31.64 55.41
C ALA A 829 38.01 -30.96 55.73
N THR A 830 37.83 -30.52 56.98
CA THR A 830 36.62 -29.81 57.44
C THR A 830 36.47 -28.46 56.75
N LEU A 831 37.54 -27.66 56.61
CA LEU A 831 37.49 -26.39 55.90
C LEU A 831 37.11 -26.55 54.42
N ARG A 832 37.74 -27.49 53.70
CA ARG A 832 37.42 -27.75 52.28
C ARG A 832 36.04 -28.37 52.09
N ARG A 833 35.53 -29.11 53.08
CA ARG A 833 34.15 -29.60 53.10
C ARG A 833 33.16 -28.46 53.34
N LEU A 834 33.47 -27.53 54.23
CA LEU A 834 32.69 -26.32 54.43
C LEU A 834 32.67 -25.45 53.17
N HIS A 835 33.80 -25.35 52.45
CA HIS A 835 33.88 -24.70 51.14
C HIS A 835 32.95 -25.35 50.11
N ASP A 836 32.85 -26.68 50.10
CA ASP A 836 31.92 -27.40 49.21
C ASP A 836 30.44 -27.10 49.52
N ILE A 837 30.10 -26.84 50.78
CA ILE A 837 28.75 -26.46 51.23
C ILE A 837 28.53 -24.92 51.10
N GLY A 838 29.46 -24.19 50.49
CA GLY A 838 29.38 -22.73 50.31
C GLY A 838 29.57 -21.92 51.60
N ARG A 839 30.19 -22.52 52.63
CA ARG A 839 30.57 -21.86 53.89
C ARG A 839 32.08 -21.58 53.89
N GLY A 840 32.54 -20.65 54.73
CA GLY A 840 33.95 -20.25 54.81
C GLY A 840 34.50 -20.32 56.23
N ILE A 841 35.62 -19.64 56.45
CA ILE A 841 36.36 -19.59 57.72
C ILE A 841 35.48 -19.21 58.93
N PRO A 842 34.51 -18.26 58.87
CA PRO A 842 33.65 -17.96 60.02
C PRO A 842 32.87 -19.18 60.53
N MET A 843 32.40 -20.03 59.62
CA MET A 843 31.70 -21.27 60.00
C MET A 843 32.68 -22.30 60.56
N MET A 844 33.93 -22.32 60.09
CA MET A 844 34.99 -23.17 60.66
C MET A 844 35.30 -22.76 62.10
N ILE A 845 35.33 -21.46 62.43
CA ILE A 845 35.53 -20.98 63.80
C ILE A 845 34.40 -21.45 64.71
N ILE A 846 33.14 -21.27 64.28
CA ILE A 846 31.96 -21.78 65.01
C ILE A 846 32.06 -23.30 65.17
N PHE A 847 32.46 -24.00 64.12
CA PHE A 847 32.63 -25.45 64.13
C PHE A 847 33.65 -25.88 65.19
N VAL A 848 34.83 -25.24 65.20
CA VAL A 848 35.90 -25.51 66.17
C VAL A 848 35.45 -25.21 67.61
N MET A 849 34.71 -24.12 67.84
CA MET A 849 34.16 -23.80 69.15
C MET A 849 33.12 -24.81 69.65
N LEU A 850 32.39 -25.47 68.75
CA LEU A 850 31.35 -26.45 69.09
C LEU A 850 31.87 -27.88 69.25
N ILE A 851 33.06 -28.21 68.72
CA ILE A 851 33.67 -29.55 68.82
C ILE A 851 33.73 -30.10 70.26
N PRO A 852 34.08 -29.33 71.31
CA PRO A 852 34.12 -29.83 72.69
C PRO A 852 32.76 -30.32 73.21
N PHE A 853 31.67 -29.71 72.72
CA PHE A 853 30.30 -30.00 73.13
C PHE A 853 29.63 -31.04 72.22
N LEU A 854 30.07 -31.14 70.96
CA LEU A 854 29.53 -32.02 69.93
C LEU A 854 30.66 -32.80 69.26
N GLN A 855 31.12 -33.87 69.92
CA GLN A 855 32.28 -34.65 69.49
C GLN A 855 32.11 -35.33 68.11
N PHE A 856 30.87 -35.56 67.66
CA PHE A 856 30.54 -36.16 66.35
C PHE A 856 30.21 -35.13 65.26
N LEU A 857 30.39 -33.83 65.52
CA LEU A 857 30.09 -32.76 64.56
C LEU A 857 30.81 -32.95 63.19
N PRO A 858 32.07 -33.44 63.10
CA PRO A 858 32.72 -33.76 61.82
C PRO A 858 31.95 -34.77 60.96
N LEU A 859 31.21 -35.72 61.57
CA LEU A 859 30.40 -36.70 60.84
C LEU A 859 29.12 -36.08 60.28
N VAL A 860 28.57 -35.03 60.91
CA VAL A 860 27.38 -34.32 60.42
C VAL A 860 27.64 -33.69 59.04
N LEU A 861 28.87 -33.23 58.78
CA LEU A 861 29.24 -32.65 57.48
C LEU A 861 29.21 -33.67 56.31
N LEU A 862 29.15 -34.98 56.59
CA LEU A 862 28.94 -36.01 55.57
C LEU A 862 27.48 -36.09 55.09
N LEU A 863 26.52 -35.73 55.95
CA LEU A 863 25.08 -35.80 55.66
C LEU A 863 24.62 -34.61 54.80
N LEU A 864 25.29 -33.45 54.92
CA LEU A 864 24.90 -32.24 54.20
C LEU A 864 25.27 -32.32 52.70
N PRO A 865 24.39 -31.91 51.76
CA PRO A 865 24.74 -31.77 50.35
C PRO A 865 25.73 -30.65 50.10
N GLY A 866 26.61 -30.86 49.11
CA GLY A 866 27.45 -29.80 48.57
C GLY A 866 26.66 -28.92 47.61
N GLU A 867 27.20 -27.74 47.29
CA GLU A 867 26.64 -26.85 46.28
C GLU A 867 26.74 -27.48 44.89
N PRO A 868 25.64 -27.62 44.14
CA PRO A 868 25.66 -28.25 42.82
C PRO A 868 26.29 -27.34 41.74
N LEU A 869 26.30 -26.02 41.96
CA LEU A 869 26.89 -25.04 41.06
C LEU A 869 28.34 -24.72 41.46
N PRO A 870 29.14 -24.11 40.56
CA PRO A 870 30.40 -23.48 40.94
C PRO A 870 30.17 -22.47 42.07
N ASN A 871 31.18 -22.27 42.91
CA ASN A 871 31.18 -21.22 43.91
C ASN A 871 32.56 -20.55 43.95
N ARG A 872 32.76 -19.57 44.83
CA ARG A 872 34.05 -18.84 44.95
C ARG A 872 35.28 -19.72 45.25
N TYR A 873 35.10 -20.98 45.63
CA TYR A 873 36.17 -21.95 45.91
C TYR A 873 36.35 -22.97 44.76
N GLY A 874 35.67 -22.78 43.63
CA GLY A 874 35.81 -23.54 42.39
C GLY A 874 34.61 -24.45 42.06
N VAL A 875 34.81 -25.30 41.04
CA VAL A 875 33.81 -26.24 40.52
C VAL A 875 33.50 -27.39 41.48
N PRO A 876 32.29 -28.00 41.41
CA PRO A 876 31.91 -29.11 42.28
C PRO A 876 32.86 -30.33 42.18
N PRO A 877 33.22 -30.97 43.31
CA PRO A 877 34.15 -32.10 43.33
C PRO A 877 33.46 -33.41 42.94
N GLY A 878 33.61 -33.81 41.67
CA GLY A 878 33.18 -35.10 41.11
C GLY A 878 32.85 -34.99 39.61
N ASN A 879 32.72 -36.11 38.90
CA ASN A 879 32.23 -36.17 37.51
C ASN A 879 30.72 -35.80 37.40
N GLN A 880 30.28 -34.74 38.06
CA GLN A 880 29.04 -34.07 37.67
C GLN A 880 29.38 -33.22 36.45
N PRO A 881 28.52 -33.18 35.42
CA PRO A 881 28.91 -32.69 34.11
C PRO A 881 29.45 -31.26 34.24
N GLN A 882 30.69 -31.07 33.79
CA GLN A 882 31.23 -29.74 33.52
C GLN A 882 30.28 -28.96 32.57
N ASP A 883 29.40 -29.67 31.85
CA ASP A 883 28.29 -29.20 31.00
C ASP A 883 27.13 -28.48 31.73
N THR A 884 27.11 -28.40 33.07
CA THR A 884 25.91 -27.88 33.78
C THR A 884 25.62 -26.40 33.49
N LEU A 885 26.64 -25.57 33.23
CA LEU A 885 26.49 -24.15 32.85
C LEU A 885 26.72 -23.87 31.37
N GLU A 886 27.12 -24.85 30.55
CA GLU A 886 27.36 -24.64 29.11
C GLU A 886 26.09 -24.23 28.35
N VAL A 887 24.92 -24.65 28.85
CA VAL A 887 23.60 -24.30 28.30
C VAL A 887 22.99 -23.05 28.99
N GLY A 888 23.70 -22.46 29.97
CA GLY A 888 23.27 -21.31 30.75
C GLY A 888 22.68 -21.64 32.13
N LEU A 889 22.77 -20.69 33.06
CA LEU A 889 22.34 -20.80 34.45
C LEU A 889 20.84 -21.08 34.57
N GLN A 890 20.02 -20.44 33.75
CA GLN A 890 18.56 -20.65 33.73
C GLN A 890 18.20 -22.11 33.42
N ALA A 891 18.82 -22.70 32.40
CA ALA A 891 18.63 -24.12 32.07
C ALA A 891 19.13 -25.04 33.20
N ALA A 892 20.26 -24.72 33.81
CA ALA A 892 20.81 -25.44 34.96
C ALA A 892 19.85 -25.43 36.16
N LEU A 893 19.31 -24.26 36.51
CA LEU A 893 18.38 -24.07 37.62
C LEU A 893 17.03 -24.74 37.37
N ARG A 894 16.51 -24.69 36.14
CA ARG A 894 15.27 -25.41 35.76
C ARG A 894 15.44 -26.93 35.86
N ARG A 895 16.58 -27.49 35.43
CA ARG A 895 16.91 -28.91 35.64
C ARG A 895 16.99 -29.27 37.12
N LEU A 896 17.59 -28.40 37.95
CA LEU A 896 17.69 -28.59 39.41
C LEU A 896 16.37 -28.31 40.17
N ASN A 897 15.37 -27.75 39.51
CA ASN A 897 14.01 -27.57 40.04
C ASN A 897 13.08 -28.73 39.68
N GLY A 898 13.34 -29.42 38.55
CA GLY A 898 12.61 -30.61 38.11
C GLY A 898 13.15 -31.94 38.66
N GLN A 899 14.29 -31.91 39.36
CA GLN A 899 14.77 -32.97 40.26
C GLN A 899 14.33 -32.67 41.69
#